data_AF-A0A175RWK6-F1
#
_entry.id   AF-A0A175RWK6-F1
#
_cell.length_a   1.000
_cell.length_b   1.000
_cell.length_c   1.000
_cell.angle_alpha   90.00
_cell.angle_beta   90.00
_cell.angle_gamma   90.00
#
_symmetry.space_group_name_H-M   'P 1'
#
loop_
_entity.id
_entity.type
_entity.pdbx_description
1 polymer ?
#
loop_
_entity_poly.entity_id
_entity_poly.type
_entity_poly.pdbx_seq_one_letter_code
_entity_poly.pdbx_strand_id
1 'polypeptide(L)'
;MCIYCGNPLHHMNDAAGVIQGLSALNSDARGSGTYNNKPSFTVAQAAAQIGRGDLTWNGSGQATLGLSAVVTYDFRTSPPARMPVDTGGFSAFNDQQIGQTRLALQSWADVANVTFQQVTPGAATSAGAQDNAQILFGNYASGMSGAAGFTYYPDPSGRSNVAGDSWYNSTYSYNTAPTLLGYGRQVLAHEIGHALGLKHPGDYNATDSTPLTYAADAVYYEDSRQYTIMSYWSEAHTGGQFGEADASAPLMDDIAAIQRLYGANSTTRTGNDIYGFHSNTGRDFLSAADATSKLIFCAWDGGGNDTFDFSLYQQNQTIDLHAGAFSDVGGLVGNVSIAVGVTIENAIGGAGNDRITGNAADNQLFGNDGNDTLIGGGGNDTLDGGAGDDTTILANALASYDHRIGIDGSVLLLESNGAGARDVVRNVEHFQFSDGSVQLDPGHPLFDPFYYAATQRDVYAAGVDPLAHFNASGFREGRNPNPYFDVKAYLSANPDVAKAGVNPLDHYAQSGAAEGRDPSLNFDTRLYLHFNPDVAAAHVNPLQHFLTAGQAEGRESYKVIGQHIDADDFDATYYLMANPDVAAAHADAHQHYSAYGWREGRNPNILFDTRFYLKQNSDVAAAKIDPLAHYAANGWHEGRNPSAAFNTTKYLADNADVAQAGVEPLQHFLTHGVLENRSIADFSALIA
;
A
#
# COMPACT_ATOMS: atom_id res chain seq x y z
N MET A 1 23.53 -39.82 -24.93
CA MET A 1 24.43 -39.35 -26.01
C MET A 1 24.03 -40.04 -27.32
N CYS A 2 23.71 -39.29 -28.37
CA CYS A 2 23.56 -39.83 -29.73
C CYS A 2 24.78 -39.44 -30.57
N ILE A 3 25.31 -40.40 -31.33
CA ILE A 3 26.70 -40.49 -31.80
C ILE A 3 27.00 -39.66 -33.08
N TYR A 4 26.05 -38.89 -33.62
CA TYR A 4 26.28 -38.21 -34.91
C TYR A 4 26.08 -36.68 -34.96
N CYS A 5 25.70 -36.02 -33.86
CA CYS A 5 25.53 -34.55 -33.89
C CYS A 5 25.90 -33.78 -32.61
N GLY A 6 26.21 -34.43 -31.48
CA GLY A 6 26.82 -33.76 -30.33
C GLY A 6 26.10 -32.51 -29.77
N ASN A 7 24.82 -32.29 -30.09
CA ASN A 7 24.08 -31.09 -29.72
C ASN A 7 22.70 -31.47 -29.12
N PRO A 8 22.36 -31.04 -27.89
CA PRO A 8 21.04 -31.22 -27.30
C PRO A 8 20.04 -30.25 -27.95
N LEU A 9 19.56 -30.58 -29.14
CA LEU A 9 18.43 -29.87 -29.75
C LEU A 9 17.18 -30.18 -28.93
N HIS A 10 16.73 -29.27 -28.05
CA HIS A 10 15.35 -29.20 -27.52
C HIS A 10 15.03 -27.93 -26.71
N HIS A 11 16.05 -27.15 -26.34
CA HIS A 11 15.91 -25.69 -26.40
C HIS A 11 16.11 -25.34 -27.87
N MET A 12 15.11 -24.80 -28.58
CA MET A 12 15.50 -24.00 -29.74
C MET A 12 16.47 -22.95 -29.22
N ASN A 13 17.60 -22.78 -29.90
CA ASN A 13 18.58 -21.73 -29.63
C ASN A 13 17.95 -20.36 -29.90
N ASP A 14 17.04 -19.96 -29.03
CA ASP A 14 16.83 -18.58 -28.62
C ASP A 14 17.02 -18.53 -27.10
N ALA A 15 18.05 -19.24 -26.61
CA ALA A 15 18.72 -18.92 -25.37
C ALA A 15 19.42 -17.56 -25.55
N ALA A 16 18.60 -16.53 -25.74
CA ALA A 16 19.05 -15.18 -25.63
C ALA A 16 19.34 -14.99 -24.14
N GLY A 17 20.60 -15.15 -23.75
CA GLY A 17 21.05 -14.56 -22.49
C GLY A 17 20.59 -13.10 -22.46
N VAL A 18 20.29 -12.58 -21.27
CA VAL A 18 19.70 -11.24 -21.01
C VAL A 18 19.77 -10.30 -22.23
N ILE A 19 18.64 -10.15 -22.94
CA ILE A 19 18.55 -9.18 -24.03
C ILE A 19 18.45 -7.79 -23.38
N GLN A 20 19.57 -7.10 -23.33
CA GLN A 20 19.70 -5.77 -22.71
C GLN A 20 18.69 -4.78 -23.32
N GLY A 21 17.97 -4.07 -22.45
CA GLY A 21 17.05 -2.99 -22.84
C GLY A 21 15.62 -3.42 -23.16
N LEU A 22 15.24 -4.68 -22.90
CA LEU A 22 13.85 -5.14 -22.96
C LEU A 22 13.25 -5.24 -21.56
N SER A 23 11.95 -4.97 -21.45
CA SER A 23 11.18 -5.10 -20.22
C SER A 23 9.82 -5.74 -20.52
N ALA A 24 9.26 -6.41 -19.51
CA ALA A 24 7.88 -6.86 -19.54
C ALA A 24 6.97 -5.64 -19.74
N LEU A 25 5.96 -5.79 -20.60
CA LEU A 25 4.84 -4.86 -20.69
C LEU A 25 3.68 -5.38 -19.83
N ASN A 26 3.30 -4.59 -18.83
CA ASN A 26 2.04 -4.74 -18.10
C ASN A 26 0.84 -4.55 -19.04
N SER A 27 -0.33 -5.04 -18.65
CA SER A 27 -1.52 -5.05 -19.50
C SER A 27 -1.96 -3.66 -20.00
N ASP A 28 -1.71 -2.62 -19.22
CA ASP A 28 -2.01 -1.20 -19.51
C ASP A 28 -1.02 -0.55 -20.48
N ALA A 29 0.21 -1.05 -20.55
CA ALA A 29 1.24 -0.63 -21.50
C ALA A 29 1.14 -1.33 -22.87
N ARG A 30 0.34 -2.39 -22.98
CA ARG A 30 0.17 -3.22 -24.18
C ARG A 30 -0.81 -2.62 -25.19
N GLY A 31 -0.68 -3.03 -26.45
CA GLY A 31 -1.61 -2.68 -27.54
C GLY A 31 -1.30 -1.40 -28.31
N SER A 32 -0.21 -0.72 -27.95
CA SER A 32 0.30 0.43 -28.69
C SER A 32 1.81 0.32 -28.87
N GLY A 33 2.34 0.87 -29.97
CA GLY A 33 3.77 0.88 -30.24
C GLY A 33 4.33 -0.39 -30.88
N THR A 34 5.65 -0.43 -30.96
CA THR A 34 6.42 -1.52 -31.57
C THR A 34 7.61 -1.80 -30.69
N TYR A 35 7.76 -3.03 -30.26
CA TYR A 35 8.82 -3.49 -29.35
C TYR A 35 9.51 -4.68 -29.99
N ASN A 36 10.84 -4.69 -29.93
CA ASN A 36 11.66 -5.70 -30.60
C ASN A 36 11.22 -5.97 -32.06
N ASN A 37 10.89 -4.89 -32.79
CA ASN A 37 10.38 -4.88 -34.17
C ASN A 37 9.05 -5.62 -34.41
N LYS A 38 8.22 -5.79 -33.39
CA LYS A 38 6.89 -6.41 -33.47
C LYS A 38 5.81 -5.50 -32.90
N PRO A 39 4.58 -5.54 -33.43
CA PRO A 39 3.46 -4.83 -32.81
C PRO A 39 3.19 -5.40 -31.41
N SER A 40 2.88 -4.53 -30.44
CA SER A 40 2.36 -4.97 -29.14
C SER A 40 0.88 -5.27 -29.25
N PHE A 41 0.45 -6.42 -28.73
CA PHE A 41 -0.96 -6.80 -28.63
C PHE A 41 -1.46 -6.61 -27.19
N THR A 42 -2.67 -6.06 -27.03
CA THR A 42 -3.38 -6.14 -25.74
C THR A 42 -3.63 -7.60 -25.35
N VAL A 43 -3.87 -7.85 -24.07
CA VAL A 43 -4.25 -9.20 -23.56
C VAL A 43 -5.42 -9.77 -24.36
N ALA A 44 -6.44 -8.95 -24.68
CA ALA A 44 -7.59 -9.39 -25.48
C ALA A 44 -7.23 -9.73 -26.94
N GLN A 45 -6.31 -8.99 -27.56
CA GLN A 45 -5.82 -9.28 -28.92
C GLN A 45 -5.00 -10.58 -28.94
N ALA A 46 -4.11 -10.78 -27.98
CA ALA A 46 -3.34 -12.01 -27.83
C ALA A 46 -4.27 -13.22 -27.57
N ALA A 47 -5.25 -13.07 -26.68
CA ALA A 47 -6.27 -14.09 -26.43
C ALA A 47 -7.07 -14.47 -27.69
N ALA A 48 -7.47 -13.48 -28.49
CA ALA A 48 -8.16 -13.72 -29.75
C ALA A 48 -7.24 -14.40 -30.79
N GLN A 49 -5.94 -14.06 -30.80
CA GLN A 49 -4.95 -14.65 -31.69
C GLN A 49 -4.65 -16.12 -31.33
N ILE A 50 -4.45 -16.43 -30.04
CA ILE A 50 -4.25 -17.80 -29.53
C ILE A 50 -5.53 -18.63 -29.75
N GLY A 51 -6.70 -18.05 -29.47
CA GLY A 51 -8.01 -18.67 -29.66
C GLY A 51 -8.60 -18.56 -31.07
N ARG A 52 -7.82 -18.15 -32.09
CA ARG A 52 -8.31 -17.78 -33.44
C ARG A 52 -9.07 -18.87 -34.20
N GLY A 53 -8.98 -20.13 -33.75
CA GLY A 53 -9.75 -21.23 -34.32
C GLY A 53 -11.23 -21.20 -33.93
N ASP A 54 -11.58 -20.50 -32.84
CA ASP A 54 -12.89 -20.59 -32.18
C ASP A 54 -13.36 -22.06 -32.01
N LEU A 55 -12.42 -22.95 -31.67
CA LEU A 55 -12.66 -24.38 -31.48
C LEU A 55 -12.81 -24.66 -30.00
N THR A 56 -13.91 -25.28 -29.61
CA THR A 56 -14.18 -25.70 -28.24
C THR A 56 -14.78 -27.10 -28.23
N TRP A 57 -14.92 -27.68 -27.04
CA TRP A 57 -15.68 -28.92 -26.84
C TRP A 57 -17.21 -28.72 -26.93
N ASN A 58 -17.68 -27.47 -26.94
CA ASN A 58 -19.09 -27.11 -27.13
C ASN A 58 -19.46 -26.89 -28.61
N GLY A 59 -18.47 -26.84 -29.50
CA GLY A 59 -18.68 -26.54 -30.92
C GLY A 59 -17.59 -25.67 -31.51
N SER A 60 -17.82 -25.19 -32.74
CA SER A 60 -16.95 -24.25 -33.42
C SER A 60 -17.66 -22.92 -33.69
N GLY A 61 -16.93 -21.82 -33.59
CA GLY A 61 -17.40 -20.47 -33.92
C GLY A 61 -17.94 -19.70 -32.71
N GLN A 62 -18.17 -18.41 -32.94
CA GLN A 62 -18.50 -17.42 -31.90
C GLN A 62 -19.65 -17.81 -30.96
N ALA A 63 -20.66 -18.55 -31.45
CA ALA A 63 -21.81 -18.96 -30.65
C ALA A 63 -21.49 -20.00 -29.55
N THR A 64 -20.29 -20.58 -29.58
CA THR A 64 -19.87 -21.65 -28.65
C THR A 64 -18.90 -21.16 -27.58
N LEU A 65 -18.43 -19.92 -27.71
CA LEU A 65 -17.47 -19.27 -26.82
C LEU A 65 -18.11 -18.88 -25.49
N GLY A 66 -17.33 -18.89 -24.41
CA GLY A 66 -17.76 -18.51 -23.06
C GLY A 66 -18.66 -19.54 -22.36
N LEU A 67 -18.92 -20.69 -23.00
CA LEU A 67 -19.76 -21.75 -22.45
C LEU A 67 -18.93 -22.75 -21.65
N SER A 68 -19.44 -23.18 -20.50
CA SER A 68 -18.79 -24.22 -19.71
C SER A 68 -18.76 -25.57 -20.43
N ALA A 69 -17.79 -26.41 -20.11
CA ALA A 69 -17.65 -27.75 -20.70
C ALA A 69 -17.27 -28.79 -19.65
N VAL A 70 -17.82 -30.00 -19.77
CA VAL A 70 -17.29 -31.20 -19.10
C VAL A 70 -16.49 -31.98 -20.11
N VAL A 71 -15.21 -32.18 -19.85
CA VAL A 71 -14.27 -32.84 -20.76
C VAL A 71 -13.80 -34.14 -20.14
N THR A 72 -14.07 -35.27 -20.80
CA THR A 72 -13.62 -36.57 -20.33
C THR A 72 -12.17 -36.83 -20.73
N TYR A 73 -11.38 -37.44 -19.84
CA TYR A 73 -10.00 -37.83 -20.15
C TYR A 73 -9.65 -39.23 -19.64
N ASP A 74 -8.64 -39.86 -20.23
CA ASP A 74 -8.03 -41.08 -19.69
C ASP A 74 -6.60 -41.31 -20.22
N PHE A 75 -5.91 -42.31 -19.69
CA PHE A 75 -4.55 -42.68 -20.08
C PHE A 75 -4.54 -44.00 -20.84
N ARG A 76 -3.90 -44.03 -22.02
CA ARG A 76 -3.81 -45.25 -22.82
C ARG A 76 -2.95 -46.29 -22.09
N THR A 77 -3.49 -47.49 -21.90
CA THR A 77 -2.78 -48.65 -21.32
C THR A 77 -2.27 -49.64 -22.37
N SER A 78 -2.80 -49.55 -23.60
CA SER A 78 -2.41 -50.35 -24.76
C SER A 78 -2.34 -49.48 -26.01
N PRO A 79 -1.54 -49.85 -27.03
CA PRO A 79 -1.43 -49.07 -28.26
C PRO A 79 -2.77 -49.01 -29.01
N PRO A 80 -3.06 -47.90 -29.71
CA PRO A 80 -4.19 -47.81 -30.63
C PRO A 80 -4.00 -48.77 -31.82
N ALA A 81 -5.09 -49.09 -32.53
CA ALA A 81 -5.05 -49.96 -33.71
C ALA A 81 -4.10 -49.43 -34.82
N ARG A 82 -3.94 -48.10 -34.88
CA ARG A 82 -2.96 -47.41 -35.70
C ARG A 82 -2.40 -46.24 -34.91
N MET A 83 -1.07 -46.19 -34.79
CA MET A 83 -0.40 -45.01 -34.22
C MET A 83 -0.66 -43.77 -35.10
N PRO A 84 -0.80 -42.57 -34.51
CA PRO A 84 -1.05 -41.37 -35.28
C PRO A 84 0.12 -40.99 -36.18
N VAL A 85 -0.20 -40.39 -37.33
CA VAL A 85 0.78 -39.89 -38.32
C VAL A 85 1.75 -41.00 -38.77
N ASP A 86 3.06 -40.83 -38.50
CA ASP A 86 4.18 -41.74 -38.78
C ASP A 86 4.86 -42.22 -37.48
N THR A 87 4.18 -42.06 -36.34
CA THR A 87 4.75 -42.39 -35.03
C THR A 87 4.78 -43.88 -34.72
N GLY A 88 5.69 -44.28 -33.82
CA GLY A 88 5.85 -45.66 -33.38
C GLY A 88 6.40 -45.76 -31.96
N GLY A 89 6.49 -46.99 -31.43
CA GLY A 89 7.07 -47.25 -30.10
C GLY A 89 6.18 -46.78 -28.94
N PHE A 90 4.90 -47.17 -28.96
CA PHE A 90 3.96 -46.86 -27.88
C PHE A 90 4.49 -47.29 -26.50
N SER A 91 4.32 -46.40 -25.51
CA SER A 91 4.33 -46.79 -24.10
C SER A 91 3.20 -46.08 -23.36
N ALA A 92 2.67 -46.76 -22.34
CA ALA A 92 1.70 -46.14 -21.44
C ALA A 92 2.41 -45.07 -20.59
N PHE A 93 1.64 -44.09 -20.10
CA PHE A 93 2.13 -43.15 -19.12
C PHE A 93 2.51 -43.85 -17.81
N ASN A 94 3.62 -43.44 -17.21
CA ASN A 94 3.98 -43.87 -15.87
C ASN A 94 3.25 -43.03 -14.79
N ASP A 95 3.39 -43.42 -13.53
CA ASP A 95 2.71 -42.75 -12.41
C ASP A 95 3.07 -41.27 -12.26
N GLN A 96 4.33 -40.90 -12.56
CA GLN A 96 4.79 -39.51 -12.50
C GLN A 96 4.13 -38.67 -13.59
N GLN A 97 4.08 -39.18 -14.82
CA GLN A 97 3.37 -38.53 -15.93
C GLN A 97 1.89 -38.36 -15.59
N ILE A 98 1.22 -39.43 -15.12
CA ILE A 98 -0.19 -39.39 -14.72
C ILE A 98 -0.43 -38.33 -13.63
N GLY A 99 0.41 -38.29 -12.60
CA GLY A 99 0.31 -37.31 -11.51
C GLY A 99 0.45 -35.87 -12.01
N GLN A 100 1.46 -35.60 -12.84
CA GLN A 100 1.71 -34.27 -13.39
C GLN A 100 0.64 -33.84 -14.41
N THR A 101 0.10 -34.77 -15.21
CA THR A 101 -1.04 -34.48 -16.10
C THR A 101 -2.26 -34.02 -15.31
N ARG A 102 -2.57 -34.67 -14.17
CA ARG A 102 -3.71 -34.26 -13.34
C ARG A 102 -3.54 -32.85 -12.78
N LEU A 103 -2.33 -32.47 -12.37
CA LEU A 103 -2.04 -31.12 -11.91
C LEU A 103 -2.13 -30.09 -13.06
N ALA A 104 -1.66 -30.43 -14.27
CA ALA A 104 -1.82 -29.58 -15.45
C ALA A 104 -3.30 -29.40 -15.84
N LEU A 105 -4.10 -30.47 -15.84
CA LEU A 105 -5.55 -30.39 -16.04
C LEU A 105 -6.22 -29.51 -14.97
N GLN A 106 -5.83 -29.67 -13.70
CA GLN A 106 -6.33 -28.86 -12.60
C GLN A 106 -6.02 -27.36 -12.82
N SER A 107 -4.82 -27.02 -13.29
CA SER A 107 -4.45 -25.61 -13.55
C SER A 107 -5.29 -24.94 -14.65
N TRP A 108 -5.74 -25.69 -15.67
CA TRP A 108 -6.68 -25.18 -16.67
C TRP A 108 -8.10 -25.04 -16.12
N ALA A 109 -8.56 -26.01 -15.32
CA ALA A 109 -9.88 -25.97 -14.67
C ALA A 109 -10.01 -24.85 -13.62
N ASP A 110 -8.90 -24.47 -13.00
CA ASP A 110 -8.86 -23.35 -12.05
C ASP A 110 -9.27 -22.04 -12.71
N VAL A 111 -8.87 -21.80 -13.97
CA VAL A 111 -8.96 -20.48 -14.60
C VAL A 111 -10.17 -20.32 -15.53
N ALA A 112 -10.78 -21.42 -15.97
CA ALA A 112 -11.95 -21.40 -16.86
C ALA A 112 -13.00 -22.45 -16.48
N ASN A 113 -14.24 -22.29 -16.96
CA ASN A 113 -15.35 -23.21 -16.64
C ASN A 113 -15.25 -24.55 -17.39
N VAL A 114 -14.13 -25.25 -17.23
CA VAL A 114 -13.85 -26.58 -17.78
C VAL A 114 -13.72 -27.56 -16.63
N THR A 115 -14.57 -28.57 -16.61
CA THR A 115 -14.51 -29.66 -15.63
C THR A 115 -13.91 -30.90 -16.27
N PHE A 116 -12.76 -31.36 -15.78
CA PHE A 116 -12.15 -32.60 -16.25
C PHE A 116 -12.65 -33.82 -15.48
N GLN A 117 -13.16 -34.81 -16.20
CA GLN A 117 -13.67 -36.05 -15.61
C GLN A 117 -12.90 -37.25 -16.15
N GLN A 118 -12.15 -37.95 -15.28
CA GLN A 118 -11.50 -39.19 -15.71
C GLN A 118 -12.55 -40.26 -15.98
N VAL A 119 -12.48 -40.94 -17.12
CA VAL A 119 -13.29 -42.13 -17.38
C VAL A 119 -12.81 -43.27 -16.47
N THR A 120 -13.72 -44.09 -15.92
CA THR A 120 -13.40 -45.09 -14.88
C THR A 120 -12.22 -46.01 -15.28
N PRO A 121 -11.21 -46.20 -14.42
CA PRO A 121 -10.07 -47.10 -14.69
C PRO A 121 -10.55 -48.50 -15.09
N GLY A 122 -10.18 -48.94 -16.30
CA GLY A 122 -10.58 -50.23 -16.85
C GLY A 122 -11.55 -50.16 -18.04
N ALA A 123 -12.16 -49.00 -18.33
CA ALA A 123 -13.02 -48.85 -19.51
C ALA A 123 -12.22 -48.80 -20.83
N ALA A 124 -10.99 -48.27 -20.79
CA ALA A 124 -10.07 -48.23 -21.94
C ALA A 124 -9.30 -49.55 -22.16
N THR A 125 -9.81 -50.68 -21.67
CA THR A 125 -9.11 -51.97 -21.76
C THR A 125 -9.64 -52.83 -22.90
N SER A 126 -8.68 -53.41 -23.63
CA SER A 126 -8.81 -54.42 -24.69
C SER A 126 -9.36 -53.95 -26.04
N ALA A 127 -8.58 -54.26 -27.08
CA ALA A 127 -8.92 -54.13 -28.49
C ALA A 127 -10.39 -54.51 -28.77
N GLY A 128 -11.24 -53.50 -28.97
CA GLY A 128 -12.65 -53.66 -29.31
C GLY A 128 -13.67 -52.99 -28.37
N ALA A 129 -13.28 -52.44 -27.21
CA ALA A 129 -14.14 -51.59 -26.39
C ALA A 129 -13.83 -50.10 -26.66
N GLN A 130 -14.86 -49.28 -26.80
CA GLN A 130 -14.81 -47.95 -27.43
C GLN A 130 -13.96 -46.93 -26.63
N ASP A 131 -13.05 -46.27 -27.35
CA ASP A 131 -12.21 -45.14 -26.95
C ASP A 131 -13.10 -43.92 -26.65
N ASN A 132 -13.68 -43.85 -25.44
CA ASN A 132 -14.78 -42.92 -25.11
C ASN A 132 -14.36 -41.67 -24.31
N ALA A 133 -13.07 -41.50 -24.01
CA ALA A 133 -12.56 -40.25 -23.44
C ALA A 133 -12.30 -39.24 -24.56
N GLN A 134 -12.59 -37.95 -24.31
CA GLN A 134 -12.33 -36.88 -25.26
C GLN A 134 -10.84 -36.53 -25.35
N ILE A 135 -10.07 -36.71 -24.28
CA ILE A 135 -8.62 -36.51 -24.26
C ILE A 135 -7.95 -37.80 -23.82
N LEU A 136 -7.09 -38.35 -24.67
CA LEU A 136 -6.33 -39.56 -24.38
C LEU A 136 -4.83 -39.30 -24.43
N PHE A 137 -4.16 -39.65 -23.34
CA PHE A 137 -2.72 -39.44 -23.18
C PHE A 137 -1.95 -40.73 -23.50
N GLY A 138 -0.86 -40.62 -24.27
CA GLY A 138 0.04 -41.74 -24.55
C GLY A 138 1.44 -41.30 -24.98
N ASN A 139 2.41 -42.21 -24.90
CA ASN A 139 3.76 -41.93 -25.37
C ASN A 139 4.03 -42.53 -26.76
N TYR A 140 4.96 -41.92 -27.49
CA TYR A 140 5.62 -42.48 -28.67
C TYR A 140 7.16 -42.42 -28.51
N ALA A 141 7.92 -43.14 -29.33
CA ALA A 141 9.38 -43.20 -29.27
C ALA A 141 10.08 -43.04 -30.64
N SER A 142 9.33 -42.95 -31.73
CA SER A 142 9.86 -42.73 -33.09
C SER A 142 8.84 -42.00 -33.97
N GLY A 143 9.28 -41.37 -35.07
CA GLY A 143 8.44 -40.50 -35.91
C GLY A 143 8.36 -39.09 -35.33
N MET A 144 7.65 -38.17 -36.01
CA MET A 144 7.49 -36.77 -35.56
C MET A 144 8.81 -36.13 -35.06
N SER A 145 9.86 -36.26 -35.86
CA SER A 145 11.20 -35.81 -35.49
C SER A 145 11.20 -34.32 -35.10
N GLY A 146 11.91 -34.01 -34.02
CA GLY A 146 11.97 -32.67 -33.44
C GLY A 146 10.80 -32.28 -32.52
N ALA A 147 9.72 -33.07 -32.42
CA ALA A 147 8.60 -32.76 -31.55
C ALA A 147 8.77 -33.36 -30.13
N ALA A 148 8.54 -32.54 -29.10
CA ALA A 148 8.48 -33.00 -27.71
C ALA A 148 7.11 -33.64 -27.39
N GLY A 149 6.05 -33.09 -27.97
CA GLY A 149 4.69 -33.59 -27.92
C GLY A 149 3.90 -33.10 -29.13
N PHE A 150 2.69 -33.63 -29.32
CA PHE A 150 1.69 -33.06 -30.22
C PHE A 150 0.29 -33.50 -29.80
N THR A 151 -0.70 -32.67 -30.16
CA THR A 151 -2.10 -32.90 -29.81
C THR A 151 -3.03 -32.53 -30.95
N TYR A 152 -4.12 -33.30 -31.09
CA TYR A 152 -5.20 -32.95 -31.99
C TYR A 152 -6.19 -32.02 -31.31
N TYR A 153 -6.56 -30.93 -31.99
CA TYR A 153 -7.59 -30.00 -31.53
C TYR A 153 -8.95 -30.67 -31.30
N PRO A 154 -9.86 -30.05 -30.54
CA PRO A 154 -11.26 -30.47 -30.47
C PRO A 154 -11.88 -30.61 -31.86
N ASP A 155 -12.58 -31.72 -32.10
CA ASP A 155 -13.43 -31.92 -33.28
C ASP A 155 -14.89 -32.08 -32.85
N PRO A 156 -15.65 -30.98 -32.77
CA PRO A 156 -17.05 -31.03 -32.37
C PRO A 156 -17.96 -31.68 -33.43
N SER A 157 -17.45 -31.99 -34.63
CA SER A 157 -18.23 -32.69 -35.65
C SER A 157 -18.41 -34.18 -35.35
N GLY A 158 -17.67 -34.71 -34.37
CA GLY A 158 -17.69 -36.13 -33.98
C GLY A 158 -17.15 -37.06 -35.07
N ARG A 159 -16.47 -36.52 -36.08
CA ARG A 159 -15.95 -37.27 -37.25
C ARG A 159 -14.54 -37.80 -37.02
N SER A 160 -13.79 -37.20 -36.10
CA SER A 160 -12.47 -37.65 -35.69
C SER A 160 -12.56 -38.54 -34.45
N ASN A 161 -11.98 -39.74 -34.54
CA ASN A 161 -11.78 -40.65 -33.41
C ASN A 161 -10.45 -40.39 -32.67
N VAL A 162 -9.76 -39.29 -33.01
CA VAL A 162 -8.46 -38.90 -32.42
C VAL A 162 -8.48 -37.46 -31.91
N ALA A 163 -9.63 -36.77 -31.93
CA ALA A 163 -9.72 -35.41 -31.41
C ALA A 163 -9.37 -35.40 -29.91
N GLY A 164 -8.56 -34.43 -29.48
CA GLY A 164 -8.05 -34.36 -28.11
C GLY A 164 -6.96 -35.38 -27.77
N ASP A 165 -6.65 -36.36 -28.63
CA ASP A 165 -5.52 -37.28 -28.39
C ASP A 165 -4.21 -36.48 -28.29
N SER A 166 -3.46 -36.75 -27.23
CA SER A 166 -2.22 -36.06 -26.90
C SER A 166 -1.07 -37.06 -26.72
N TRP A 167 0.02 -36.81 -27.44
CA TRP A 167 1.11 -37.76 -27.64
C TRP A 167 2.45 -37.15 -27.26
N TYR A 168 3.23 -37.87 -26.44
CA TYR A 168 4.46 -37.35 -25.84
C TYR A 168 5.67 -38.21 -26.20
N ASN A 169 6.77 -37.57 -26.56
CA ASN A 169 7.98 -38.28 -26.98
C ASN A 169 8.73 -38.82 -25.76
N SER A 170 8.67 -40.14 -25.56
CA SER A 170 9.31 -40.85 -24.44
C SER A 170 10.83 -40.96 -24.56
N THR A 171 11.43 -40.57 -25.70
CA THR A 171 12.89 -40.50 -25.82
C THR A 171 13.49 -39.33 -25.04
N TYR A 172 12.66 -38.36 -24.65
CA TYR A 172 13.07 -37.25 -23.79
C TYR A 172 12.82 -37.55 -22.32
N SER A 173 13.89 -37.44 -21.52
CA SER A 173 13.83 -37.71 -20.09
C SER A 173 12.89 -36.76 -19.35
N TYR A 174 12.79 -35.50 -19.78
CA TYR A 174 11.88 -34.53 -19.18
C TYR A 174 10.40 -34.90 -19.38
N ASN A 175 10.05 -35.58 -20.49
CA ASN A 175 8.68 -36.04 -20.73
C ASN A 175 8.33 -37.30 -19.93
N THR A 176 9.32 -38.16 -19.64
CA THR A 176 9.11 -39.39 -18.87
C THR A 176 9.22 -39.16 -17.36
N ALA A 177 9.87 -38.08 -16.93
CA ALA A 177 9.96 -37.65 -15.54
C ALA A 177 9.63 -36.15 -15.39
N PRO A 178 8.39 -35.72 -15.70
CA PRO A 178 7.98 -34.32 -15.59
C PRO A 178 7.98 -33.87 -14.12
N THR A 179 8.43 -32.64 -13.87
CA THR A 179 8.50 -32.03 -12.53
C THR A 179 8.00 -30.60 -12.57
N LEU A 180 7.58 -30.07 -11.42
CA LEU A 180 7.31 -28.64 -11.24
C LEU A 180 8.46 -27.80 -11.81
N LEU A 181 8.10 -26.76 -12.54
CA LEU A 181 8.98 -25.82 -13.22
C LEU A 181 9.95 -26.41 -14.26
N GLY A 182 9.74 -27.66 -14.66
CA GLY A 182 10.51 -28.31 -15.72
C GLY A 182 9.74 -28.34 -17.05
N TYR A 183 10.49 -28.28 -18.15
CA TYR A 183 9.93 -28.28 -19.51
C TYR A 183 8.91 -29.40 -19.76
N GLY A 184 9.11 -30.60 -19.23
CA GLY A 184 8.14 -31.70 -19.37
C GLY A 184 6.76 -31.41 -18.78
N ARG A 185 6.68 -30.69 -17.65
CA ARG A 185 5.40 -30.25 -17.05
C ARG A 185 4.77 -29.13 -17.89
N GLN A 186 5.57 -28.21 -18.44
CA GLN A 186 5.09 -27.21 -19.38
C GLN A 186 4.53 -27.85 -20.66
N VAL A 187 5.21 -28.85 -21.24
CA VAL A 187 4.72 -29.60 -22.41
C VAL A 187 3.38 -30.26 -22.11
N LEU A 188 3.19 -30.88 -20.93
CA LEU A 188 1.87 -31.40 -20.54
C LEU A 188 0.78 -30.32 -20.56
N ALA A 189 1.03 -29.17 -19.94
CA ALA A 189 0.07 -28.07 -19.88
C ALA A 189 -0.20 -27.45 -21.27
N HIS A 190 0.84 -27.27 -22.08
CA HIS A 190 0.78 -26.76 -23.46
C HIS A 190 -0.10 -27.64 -24.34
N GLU A 191 0.16 -28.94 -24.34
CA GLU A 191 -0.57 -29.91 -25.14
C GLU A 191 -2.03 -30.03 -24.70
N ILE A 192 -2.32 -29.91 -23.40
CA ILE A 192 -3.71 -29.77 -22.91
C ILE A 192 -4.36 -28.49 -23.45
N GLY A 193 -3.63 -27.37 -23.55
CA GLY A 193 -4.11 -26.15 -24.19
C GLY A 193 -4.55 -26.39 -25.63
N HIS A 194 -3.78 -27.16 -26.42
CA HIS A 194 -4.20 -27.61 -27.75
C HIS A 194 -5.45 -28.49 -27.72
N ALA A 195 -5.54 -29.44 -26.79
CA ALA A 195 -6.74 -30.26 -26.59
C ALA A 195 -7.98 -29.46 -26.18
N LEU A 196 -7.81 -28.22 -25.71
CA LEU A 196 -8.88 -27.27 -25.39
C LEU A 196 -9.12 -26.24 -26.52
N GLY A 197 -8.37 -26.30 -27.61
CA GLY A 197 -8.57 -25.45 -28.79
C GLY A 197 -7.66 -24.24 -28.91
N LEU A 198 -6.69 -24.07 -28.00
CA LEU A 198 -5.68 -23.00 -28.09
C LEU A 198 -4.63 -23.35 -29.15
N LYS A 199 -4.24 -22.39 -29.96
CA LYS A 199 -3.17 -22.52 -30.96
C LYS A 199 -1.88 -21.87 -30.45
N HIS A 200 -0.76 -22.17 -31.09
CA HIS A 200 0.42 -21.30 -30.95
C HIS A 200 0.05 -19.86 -31.33
N PRO A 201 0.64 -18.84 -30.68
CA PRO A 201 0.40 -17.44 -31.00
C PRO A 201 0.66 -17.06 -32.47
N GLY A 202 1.61 -17.71 -33.12
CA GLY A 202 1.88 -17.58 -34.56
C GLY A 202 1.54 -18.84 -35.37
N ASP A 203 1.67 -18.76 -36.69
CA ASP A 203 1.52 -19.90 -37.62
C ASP A 203 2.86 -20.62 -37.83
N TYR A 204 3.47 -21.07 -36.73
CA TYR A 204 4.70 -21.86 -36.72
C TYR A 204 4.47 -23.22 -36.04
N ASN A 205 5.23 -24.24 -36.48
CA ASN A 205 5.21 -25.59 -35.91
C ASN A 205 6.62 -26.21 -35.97
N ALA A 206 6.98 -27.01 -34.97
CA ALA A 206 8.26 -27.70 -34.96
C ALA A 206 8.40 -28.63 -36.18
N THR A 207 9.41 -28.40 -37.02
CA THR A 207 9.76 -29.27 -38.15
C THR A 207 11.28 -29.30 -38.34
N ASP A 208 11.80 -30.39 -38.89
CA ASP A 208 13.25 -30.55 -39.14
C ASP A 208 13.80 -29.70 -40.31
N SER A 209 12.92 -29.10 -41.12
CA SER A 209 13.31 -28.53 -42.42
C SER A 209 13.60 -27.04 -42.44
N THR A 210 13.21 -26.27 -41.41
CA THR A 210 13.46 -24.83 -41.31
C THR A 210 13.69 -24.41 -39.85
N PRO A 211 14.82 -23.76 -39.52
CA PRO A 211 14.99 -23.18 -38.19
C PRO A 211 13.97 -22.05 -37.98
N LEU A 212 13.11 -22.18 -36.98
CA LEU A 212 12.20 -21.12 -36.56
C LEU A 212 12.95 -20.14 -35.65
N THR A 213 12.65 -18.84 -35.75
CA THR A 213 13.21 -17.79 -34.89
C THR A 213 12.13 -16.82 -34.43
N TYR A 214 12.26 -16.26 -33.23
CA TYR A 214 11.31 -15.24 -32.75
C TYR A 214 11.21 -14.08 -33.75
N ALA A 215 12.35 -13.59 -34.25
CA ALA A 215 12.42 -12.46 -35.18
C ALA A 215 11.58 -12.69 -36.45
N ALA A 216 11.67 -13.87 -37.06
CA ALA A 216 10.98 -14.16 -38.33
C ALA A 216 9.53 -14.61 -38.14
N ASP A 217 9.24 -15.36 -37.08
CA ASP A 217 8.03 -16.20 -37.02
C ASP A 217 7.01 -15.76 -35.96
N ALA A 218 7.42 -15.02 -34.92
CA ALA A 218 6.49 -14.48 -33.94
C ALA A 218 5.67 -13.30 -34.52
N VAL A 219 4.36 -13.31 -34.29
CA VAL A 219 3.40 -12.35 -34.91
C VAL A 219 3.33 -11.02 -34.16
N TYR A 220 3.47 -11.05 -32.84
CA TYR A 220 3.39 -9.88 -31.94
C TYR A 220 4.47 -9.98 -30.87
N TYR A 221 4.75 -8.87 -30.18
CA TYR A 221 5.85 -8.78 -29.23
C TYR A 221 5.71 -9.80 -28.08
N GLU A 222 4.51 -9.89 -27.51
CA GLU A 222 4.19 -10.72 -26.35
C GLU A 222 4.05 -12.23 -26.67
N ASP A 223 4.34 -12.65 -27.91
CA ASP A 223 4.50 -14.08 -28.24
C ASP A 223 5.80 -14.60 -27.62
N SER A 224 5.78 -14.86 -26.32
CA SER A 224 6.86 -15.45 -25.56
C SER A 224 6.34 -16.25 -24.38
N ARG A 225 7.19 -17.12 -23.83
CA ARG A 225 6.91 -17.89 -22.60
C ARG A 225 6.78 -17.01 -21.35
N GLN A 226 6.94 -15.69 -21.46
CA GLN A 226 6.58 -14.76 -20.40
C GLN A 226 5.05 -14.58 -20.28
N TYR A 227 4.33 -14.64 -21.40
CA TYR A 227 2.90 -14.31 -21.48
C TYR A 227 2.02 -15.52 -21.72
N THR A 228 2.53 -16.53 -22.44
CA THR A 228 1.77 -17.71 -22.83
C THR A 228 2.65 -18.96 -22.92
N ILE A 229 2.22 -20.04 -22.29
CA ILE A 229 2.87 -21.35 -22.43
C ILE A 229 2.67 -21.95 -23.84
N MET A 230 1.78 -21.38 -24.65
CA MET A 230 1.59 -21.76 -26.05
C MET A 230 2.70 -21.24 -26.97
N SER A 231 3.57 -20.35 -26.50
CA SER A 231 4.69 -19.83 -27.28
C SER A 231 5.90 -20.78 -27.29
N TYR A 232 6.64 -20.76 -28.40
CA TYR A 232 7.93 -21.46 -28.50
C TYR A 232 9.11 -20.62 -28.01
N TRP A 233 8.91 -19.31 -27.82
CA TRP A 233 9.99 -18.35 -27.64
C TRP A 233 10.31 -18.10 -26.18
N SER A 234 11.60 -17.96 -25.86
CA SER A 234 12.05 -17.62 -24.51
C SER A 234 11.39 -16.33 -24.00
N GLU A 235 11.09 -16.29 -22.72
CA GLU A 235 10.67 -15.10 -21.98
C GLU A 235 11.63 -13.91 -22.16
N ALA A 236 12.91 -14.19 -22.44
CA ALA A 236 13.94 -13.16 -22.63
C ALA A 236 13.66 -12.23 -23.83
N HIS A 237 12.89 -12.68 -24.83
CA HIS A 237 12.49 -11.84 -25.96
C HIS A 237 11.59 -10.67 -25.58
N THR A 238 11.04 -10.72 -24.37
CA THR A 238 10.16 -9.71 -23.83
C THR A 238 10.62 -9.18 -22.46
N GLY A 239 11.89 -9.46 -22.09
CA GLY A 239 12.52 -8.94 -20.89
C GLY A 239 12.37 -9.81 -19.64
N GLY A 240 11.62 -10.91 -19.70
CA GLY A 240 11.56 -11.89 -18.61
C GLY A 240 12.90 -12.58 -18.36
N GLN A 241 13.11 -13.06 -17.14
CA GLN A 241 14.27 -13.88 -16.78
C GLN A 241 13.84 -14.94 -15.78
N PHE A 242 13.61 -16.17 -16.25
CA PHE A 242 13.05 -17.24 -15.42
C PHE A 242 14.11 -18.19 -14.84
N GLY A 243 15.39 -17.90 -15.10
CA GLY A 243 16.51 -18.67 -14.57
C GLY A 243 16.44 -20.14 -14.98
N GLU A 244 16.12 -20.42 -16.24
CA GLU A 244 15.99 -21.78 -16.82
C GLU A 244 14.80 -22.60 -16.29
N ALA A 245 13.88 -22.00 -15.54
CA ALA A 245 12.63 -22.64 -15.15
C ALA A 245 11.51 -22.36 -16.16
N ASP A 246 10.60 -23.31 -16.31
CA ASP A 246 9.47 -23.25 -17.25
C ASP A 246 8.14 -23.16 -16.49
N ALA A 247 7.27 -22.22 -16.87
CA ALA A 247 5.93 -22.11 -16.28
C ALA A 247 5.16 -23.44 -16.35
N SER A 248 4.56 -23.87 -15.23
CA SER A 248 3.88 -25.16 -15.09
C SER A 248 2.35 -25.10 -15.24
N ALA A 249 1.82 -23.90 -15.45
CA ALA A 249 0.40 -23.56 -15.49
C ALA A 249 0.15 -22.44 -16.52
N PRO A 250 -1.11 -22.20 -16.92
CA PRO A 250 -1.48 -21.10 -17.82
C PRO A 250 -0.96 -19.73 -17.32
N LEU A 251 -0.39 -18.95 -18.24
CA LEU A 251 0.05 -17.58 -18.02
C LEU A 251 -1.02 -16.56 -18.47
N MET A 252 -0.75 -15.26 -18.37
CA MET A 252 -1.75 -14.20 -18.56
C MET A 252 -2.55 -14.31 -19.86
N ASP A 253 -1.89 -14.55 -21.00
CA ASP A 253 -2.56 -14.62 -22.29
C ASP A 253 -3.25 -15.98 -22.49
N ASP A 254 -2.76 -17.03 -21.83
CA ASP A 254 -3.43 -18.34 -21.80
C ASP A 254 -4.75 -18.27 -21.04
N ILE A 255 -4.74 -17.63 -19.86
CA ILE A 255 -5.91 -17.41 -19.02
C ILE A 255 -6.95 -16.63 -19.80
N ALA A 256 -6.57 -15.50 -20.40
CA ALA A 256 -7.50 -14.71 -21.21
C ALA A 256 -8.04 -15.49 -22.42
N ALA A 257 -7.21 -16.29 -23.10
CA ALA A 257 -7.62 -17.10 -24.24
C ALA A 257 -8.60 -18.21 -23.84
N ILE A 258 -8.32 -18.95 -22.77
CA ILE A 258 -9.18 -20.06 -22.33
C ILE A 258 -10.48 -19.56 -21.71
N GLN A 259 -10.47 -18.42 -21.01
CA GLN A 259 -11.68 -17.77 -20.52
C GLN A 259 -12.54 -17.22 -21.66
N ARG A 260 -11.93 -16.76 -22.75
CA ARG A 260 -12.69 -16.44 -23.97
C ARG A 260 -13.37 -17.68 -24.54
N LEU A 261 -12.71 -18.85 -24.52
CA LEU A 261 -13.28 -20.09 -25.05
C LEU A 261 -14.38 -20.68 -24.14
N TYR A 262 -14.20 -20.69 -22.83
CA TYR A 262 -15.06 -21.45 -21.90
C TYR A 262 -15.67 -20.63 -20.75
N GLY A 263 -15.37 -19.34 -20.66
CA GLY A 263 -15.80 -18.46 -19.58
C GLY A 263 -14.86 -18.55 -18.36
N ALA A 264 -14.75 -17.44 -17.62
CA ALA A 264 -13.97 -17.35 -16.39
C ALA A 264 -14.57 -18.17 -15.25
N ASN A 265 -13.72 -18.89 -14.51
CA ASN A 265 -14.14 -19.64 -13.33
C ASN A 265 -14.00 -18.80 -12.07
N SER A 266 -15.04 -18.02 -11.76
CA SER A 266 -15.10 -17.17 -10.57
C SER A 266 -15.39 -17.94 -9.26
N THR A 267 -15.34 -19.27 -9.27
CA THR A 267 -15.53 -20.10 -8.07
C THR A 267 -14.22 -20.65 -7.50
N THR A 268 -13.13 -20.45 -8.23
CA THR A 268 -11.79 -20.83 -7.80
C THR A 268 -11.28 -19.82 -6.80
N ARG A 269 -10.80 -20.29 -5.63
CA ARG A 269 -10.15 -19.45 -4.61
C ARG A 269 -10.99 -18.22 -4.30
N THR A 270 -12.18 -18.42 -3.71
CA THR A 270 -13.05 -17.30 -3.30
C THR A 270 -12.85 -16.94 -1.81
N GLY A 271 -11.73 -17.39 -1.23
CA GLY A 271 -11.43 -17.30 0.19
C GLY A 271 -10.46 -16.16 0.47
N ASN A 272 -9.67 -16.26 1.54
CA ASN A 272 -8.49 -15.42 1.69
C ASN A 272 -7.30 -16.28 1.32
N ASP A 273 -6.76 -16.06 0.13
CA ASP A 273 -5.78 -16.94 -0.48
C ASP A 273 -4.37 -16.33 -0.39
N ILE A 274 -3.41 -17.13 0.07
CA ILE A 274 -1.99 -16.75 0.20
C ILE A 274 -1.22 -17.42 -0.92
N TYR A 275 -0.51 -16.63 -1.71
CA TYR A 275 0.35 -17.05 -2.83
C TYR A 275 1.82 -16.86 -2.44
N GLY A 276 2.69 -17.78 -2.84
CA GLY A 276 4.10 -17.78 -2.45
C GLY A 276 4.38 -18.57 -1.18
N PHE A 277 5.07 -17.98 -0.21
CA PHE A 277 5.30 -18.61 1.10
C PHE A 277 3.98 -18.77 1.86
N HIS A 278 3.94 -19.75 2.75
CA HIS A 278 2.75 -20.06 3.57
C HIS A 278 1.47 -20.28 2.75
N SER A 279 1.59 -20.64 1.47
CA SER A 279 0.44 -20.72 0.56
C SER A 279 -0.61 -21.72 1.03
N ASN A 280 -1.87 -21.32 0.91
CA ASN A 280 -3.05 -22.16 1.15
C ASN A 280 -3.81 -22.51 -0.14
N THR A 281 -3.27 -22.13 -1.31
CA THR A 281 -3.90 -22.34 -2.63
C THR A 281 -4.08 -23.81 -3.01
N GLY A 282 -3.31 -24.70 -2.38
CA GLY A 282 -3.23 -26.12 -2.72
C GLY A 282 -2.72 -26.35 -4.15
N ARG A 283 -1.88 -25.45 -4.68
CA ARG A 283 -1.22 -25.61 -5.99
C ARG A 283 0.29 -25.54 -5.85
N ASP A 284 0.97 -26.47 -6.50
CA ASP A 284 2.43 -26.58 -6.48
C ASP A 284 3.11 -25.35 -7.10
N PHE A 285 2.57 -24.85 -8.23
CA PHE A 285 3.12 -23.70 -8.95
C PHE A 285 2.84 -22.33 -8.29
N LEU A 286 1.97 -22.28 -7.27
CA LEU A 286 1.65 -21.06 -6.52
C LEU A 286 2.29 -21.03 -5.13
N SER A 287 3.08 -22.06 -4.77
CA SER A 287 3.64 -22.24 -3.43
C SER A 287 5.16 -22.19 -3.46
N ALA A 288 5.77 -21.45 -2.53
CA ALA A 288 7.19 -21.47 -2.26
C ALA A 288 7.46 -22.21 -0.94
N ALA A 289 8.42 -23.14 -0.95
CA ALA A 289 8.75 -23.95 0.21
C ALA A 289 9.85 -23.34 1.08
N ASP A 290 10.79 -22.64 0.44
CA ASP A 290 11.95 -22.00 1.06
C ASP A 290 12.51 -20.89 0.16
N ALA A 291 13.47 -20.12 0.68
CA ALA A 291 14.10 -18.97 0.01
C ALA A 291 14.76 -19.26 -1.35
N THR A 292 14.95 -20.54 -1.72
CA THR A 292 15.52 -20.95 -3.01
C THR A 292 14.46 -21.36 -4.04
N SER A 293 13.19 -21.38 -3.64
CA SER A 293 12.06 -21.67 -4.52
C SER A 293 12.02 -20.66 -5.66
N LYS A 294 11.75 -21.13 -6.88
CA LYS A 294 11.40 -20.27 -8.00
C LYS A 294 9.88 -20.22 -8.10
N LEU A 295 9.34 -19.07 -8.45
CA LEU A 295 7.91 -18.89 -8.72
C LEU A 295 7.74 -18.38 -10.14
N ILE A 296 6.90 -19.06 -10.92
CA ILE A 296 6.50 -18.60 -12.27
C ILE A 296 5.02 -18.90 -12.43
N PHE A 297 4.19 -17.87 -12.30
CA PHE A 297 2.73 -18.03 -12.37
C PHE A 297 2.01 -16.72 -12.73
N CYS A 298 0.79 -16.87 -13.23
CA CYS A 298 -0.19 -15.79 -13.30
C CYS A 298 -1.34 -16.11 -12.33
N ALA A 299 -1.59 -15.22 -11.37
CA ALA A 299 -2.64 -15.40 -10.36
C ALA A 299 -4.03 -15.24 -10.99
N TRP A 300 -4.85 -16.26 -10.87
CA TRP A 300 -6.29 -16.19 -11.08
C TRP A 300 -6.96 -16.37 -9.73
N ASP A 301 -7.83 -15.45 -9.34
CA ASP A 301 -8.53 -15.50 -8.07
C ASP A 301 -10.00 -15.11 -8.27
N GLY A 302 -10.91 -15.78 -7.57
CA GLY A 302 -12.35 -15.59 -7.68
C GLY A 302 -12.89 -14.50 -6.76
N GLY A 303 -12.05 -13.99 -5.85
CA GLY A 303 -12.34 -12.91 -4.93
C GLY A 303 -12.01 -13.30 -3.49
N GLY A 304 -11.72 -12.32 -2.65
CA GLY A 304 -11.14 -12.64 -1.37
C GLY A 304 -10.57 -11.44 -0.67
N ASN A 305 -9.71 -11.70 0.30
CA ASN A 305 -8.71 -10.76 0.73
C ASN A 305 -7.37 -11.47 0.70
N ASP A 306 -6.66 -11.32 -0.40
CA ASP A 306 -5.61 -12.21 -0.85
C ASP A 306 -4.23 -11.60 -0.64
N THR A 307 -3.22 -12.44 -0.49
CA THR A 307 -1.87 -12.01 -0.13
C THR A 307 -0.82 -12.64 -1.04
N PHE A 308 0.03 -11.80 -1.63
CA PHE A 308 1.31 -12.22 -2.16
C PHE A 308 2.34 -12.22 -1.02
N ASP A 309 2.68 -13.41 -0.51
CA ASP A 309 3.67 -13.59 0.54
C ASP A 309 5.01 -14.03 -0.05
N PHE A 310 5.95 -13.08 -0.11
CA PHE A 310 7.31 -13.27 -0.61
C PHE A 310 8.36 -13.08 0.50
N SER A 311 7.95 -13.27 1.75
CA SER A 311 8.69 -12.96 2.98
C SER A 311 10.05 -13.61 3.18
N LEU A 312 10.31 -14.78 2.60
CA LEU A 312 11.58 -15.50 2.83
C LEU A 312 12.63 -15.25 1.76
N TYR A 313 12.36 -14.40 0.76
CA TYR A 313 13.37 -14.03 -0.23
C TYR A 313 14.34 -12.98 0.32
N GLN A 314 15.59 -13.02 -0.15
CA GLN A 314 16.67 -12.10 0.26
C GLN A 314 17.06 -11.12 -0.85
N GLN A 315 16.55 -11.34 -2.06
CA GLN A 315 16.78 -10.53 -3.23
C GLN A 315 15.84 -9.33 -3.20
N ASN A 316 16.26 -8.21 -3.76
CA ASN A 316 15.36 -7.09 -4.03
C ASN A 316 14.23 -7.54 -4.97
N GLN A 317 13.02 -7.15 -4.64
CA GLN A 317 11.80 -7.52 -5.36
C GLN A 317 11.09 -6.27 -5.89
N THR A 318 10.35 -6.43 -6.98
CA THR A 318 9.35 -5.45 -7.41
C THR A 318 8.01 -6.15 -7.45
N ILE A 319 7.11 -5.76 -6.55
CA ILE A 319 5.80 -6.37 -6.37
C ILE A 319 4.75 -5.34 -6.79
N ASP A 320 3.92 -5.69 -7.77
CA ASP A 320 2.87 -4.83 -8.32
C ASP A 320 1.53 -5.55 -8.24
N LEU A 321 0.61 -5.01 -7.43
CA LEU A 321 -0.71 -5.59 -7.16
C LEU A 321 -1.78 -5.14 -8.16
N HIS A 322 -1.43 -4.38 -9.20
CA HIS A 322 -2.39 -4.03 -10.25
C HIS A 322 -2.77 -5.27 -11.09
N ALA A 323 -4.06 -5.38 -11.42
CA ALA A 323 -4.55 -6.41 -12.34
C ALA A 323 -3.84 -6.31 -13.70
N GLY A 324 -3.27 -7.42 -14.17
CA GLY A 324 -2.51 -7.45 -15.42
C GLY A 324 -1.09 -6.92 -15.32
N ALA A 325 -0.55 -6.67 -14.12
CA ALA A 325 0.85 -6.31 -13.92
C ALA A 325 1.76 -7.54 -13.74
N PHE A 326 3.05 -7.34 -14.02
CA PHE A 326 4.14 -8.26 -13.73
C PHE A 326 4.95 -7.79 -12.52
N SER A 327 5.52 -8.75 -11.80
CA SER A 327 6.39 -8.58 -10.64
C SER A 327 7.69 -9.36 -10.83
N ASP A 328 8.75 -8.82 -10.22
CA ASP A 328 10.09 -9.41 -10.13
C ASP A 328 10.24 -10.02 -8.73
N VAL A 329 10.21 -11.35 -8.64
CA VAL A 329 10.08 -12.07 -7.36
C VAL A 329 11.16 -13.13 -7.23
N GLY A 330 11.81 -13.21 -6.07
CA GLY A 330 12.80 -14.26 -5.76
C GLY A 330 14.06 -14.24 -6.63
N GLY A 331 14.47 -13.06 -7.10
CA GLY A 331 15.63 -12.88 -7.97
C GLY A 331 15.41 -13.24 -9.45
N LEU A 332 14.16 -13.47 -9.84
CA LEU A 332 13.72 -13.57 -11.23
C LEU A 332 13.12 -12.23 -11.70
N VAL A 333 12.88 -12.10 -13.01
CA VAL A 333 12.31 -10.88 -13.62
C VAL A 333 11.05 -11.22 -14.40
N GLY A 334 9.96 -10.48 -14.13
CA GLY A 334 8.67 -10.59 -14.80
C GLY A 334 8.06 -11.99 -14.72
N ASN A 335 8.27 -12.69 -13.61
CA ASN A 335 7.95 -14.10 -13.40
C ASN A 335 6.62 -14.33 -12.68
N VAL A 336 6.16 -13.36 -11.89
CA VAL A 336 4.85 -13.39 -11.25
C VAL A 336 3.98 -12.35 -11.93
N SER A 337 2.72 -12.67 -12.19
CA SER A 337 1.75 -11.70 -12.71
C SER A 337 0.36 -11.90 -12.12
N ILE A 338 -0.51 -10.91 -12.24
CA ILE A 338 -1.93 -11.01 -11.86
C ILE A 338 -2.78 -11.01 -13.13
N ALA A 339 -3.74 -11.94 -13.25
CA ALA A 339 -4.63 -11.97 -14.42
C ALA A 339 -5.51 -10.71 -14.48
N VAL A 340 -5.90 -10.29 -15.68
CA VAL A 340 -6.80 -9.15 -15.85
C VAL A 340 -8.14 -9.44 -15.17
N GLY A 341 -8.62 -8.49 -14.36
CA GLY A 341 -9.89 -8.61 -13.64
C GLY A 341 -9.80 -9.29 -12.28
N VAL A 342 -8.58 -9.61 -11.81
CA VAL A 342 -8.30 -10.12 -10.46
C VAL A 342 -7.81 -8.98 -9.58
N THR A 343 -8.29 -8.93 -8.33
CA THR A 343 -7.75 -8.05 -7.28
C THR A 343 -6.94 -8.92 -6.32
N ILE A 344 -5.74 -8.48 -5.96
CA ILE A 344 -4.97 -9.01 -4.84
C ILE A 344 -4.72 -7.83 -3.90
N GLU A 345 -5.10 -7.97 -2.63
CA GLU A 345 -5.15 -6.85 -1.69
C GLU A 345 -3.83 -6.63 -0.95
N ASN A 346 -3.04 -7.66 -0.70
CA ASN A 346 -1.90 -7.55 0.23
C ASN A 346 -0.61 -8.08 -0.36
N ALA A 347 0.51 -7.51 0.09
CA ALA A 347 1.85 -7.97 -0.27
C ALA A 347 2.78 -7.94 0.95
N ILE A 348 3.63 -8.96 1.03
CA ILE A 348 4.69 -9.08 2.02
C ILE A 348 6.01 -9.25 1.27
N GLY A 349 6.86 -8.22 1.34
CA GLY A 349 8.25 -8.21 0.86
C GLY A 349 9.16 -9.12 1.70
N GLY A 350 10.40 -9.28 1.25
CA GLY A 350 11.43 -10.14 1.82
C GLY A 350 12.40 -9.38 2.72
N ALA A 351 13.67 -9.77 2.71
CA ALA A 351 14.75 -9.04 3.38
C ALA A 351 15.61 -8.18 2.43
N GLY A 352 15.17 -8.07 1.17
CA GLY A 352 15.81 -7.24 0.15
C GLY A 352 15.30 -5.80 0.22
N ASN A 353 15.88 -4.91 -0.59
CA ASN A 353 15.31 -3.57 -0.75
C ASN A 353 14.20 -3.64 -1.79
N ASP A 354 12.96 -3.81 -1.32
CA ASP A 354 11.82 -4.14 -2.13
C ASP A 354 11.03 -2.89 -2.55
N ARG A 355 10.39 -2.97 -3.72
CA ARG A 355 9.42 -1.98 -4.18
C ARG A 355 8.06 -2.63 -4.24
N ILE A 356 7.12 -2.16 -3.43
CA ILE A 356 5.78 -2.71 -3.34
C ILE A 356 4.76 -1.65 -3.75
N THR A 357 3.98 -1.94 -4.78
CA THR A 357 2.92 -1.08 -5.29
C THR A 357 1.58 -1.77 -5.11
N GLY A 358 0.69 -1.16 -4.32
CA GLY A 358 -0.70 -1.55 -4.15
C GLY A 358 -1.55 -1.21 -5.38
N ASN A 359 -2.86 -1.15 -5.20
CA ASN A 359 -3.83 -0.90 -6.26
C ASN A 359 -4.90 0.11 -5.80
N ALA A 360 -6.16 -0.08 -6.18
CA ALA A 360 -7.25 0.83 -5.84
C ALA A 360 -8.12 0.31 -4.68
N ALA A 361 -7.81 -0.88 -4.16
CA ALA A 361 -8.46 -1.46 -2.99
C ALA A 361 -7.66 -1.12 -1.72
N ASP A 362 -8.26 -1.34 -0.55
CA ASP A 362 -7.56 -1.18 0.72
C ASP A 362 -6.44 -2.23 0.83
N ASN A 363 -5.18 -1.81 0.79
CA ASN A 363 -4.03 -2.70 0.77
C ASN A 363 -3.30 -2.79 2.13
N GLN A 364 -2.76 -3.96 2.46
CA GLN A 364 -1.74 -4.10 3.51
C GLN A 364 -0.41 -4.47 2.89
N LEU A 365 0.55 -3.54 2.97
CA LEU A 365 1.87 -3.66 2.37
C LEU A 365 2.92 -3.70 3.47
N PHE A 366 3.70 -4.77 3.50
CA PHE A 366 4.77 -4.98 4.48
C PHE A 366 6.10 -5.12 3.74
N GLY A 367 7.05 -4.22 4.00
CA GLY A 367 8.41 -4.28 3.44
C GLY A 367 9.24 -5.40 4.07
N ASN A 368 9.19 -5.48 5.41
CA ASN A 368 9.99 -6.33 6.31
C ASN A 368 11.41 -5.80 6.53
N ASP A 369 12.45 -6.53 6.17
CA ASP A 369 13.84 -6.09 6.38
C ASP A 369 14.34 -5.46 5.06
N GLY A 370 15.19 -4.43 5.13
CA GLY A 370 15.73 -3.79 3.93
C GLY A 370 15.22 -2.37 3.77
N ASN A 371 15.72 -1.64 2.78
CA ASN A 371 15.28 -0.26 2.52
C ASN A 371 14.19 -0.28 1.46
N ASP A 372 12.95 -0.33 1.90
CA ASP A 372 11.79 -0.59 1.06
C ASP A 372 11.13 0.68 0.54
N THR A 373 10.45 0.54 -0.59
CA THR A 373 9.61 1.59 -1.18
C THR A 373 8.18 1.12 -1.30
N LEU A 374 7.26 1.75 -0.57
CA LEU A 374 5.85 1.41 -0.53
C LEU A 374 5.00 2.47 -1.25
N ILE A 375 4.05 2.02 -2.07
CA ILE A 375 3.04 2.87 -2.71
C ILE A 375 1.69 2.22 -2.44
N GLY A 376 0.85 2.83 -1.61
CA GLY A 376 -0.50 2.32 -1.33
C GLY A 376 -1.38 2.32 -2.59
N GLY A 377 -1.45 3.47 -3.24
CA GLY A 377 -2.30 3.65 -4.42
C GLY A 377 -3.54 4.44 -4.05
N GLY A 378 -4.73 3.87 -4.29
CA GLY A 378 -5.97 4.42 -3.76
C GLY A 378 -6.64 3.39 -2.84
N GLY A 379 -7.48 3.84 -1.93
CA GLY A 379 -8.03 2.96 -0.88
C GLY A 379 -7.66 3.51 0.49
N ASN A 380 -7.87 2.71 1.53
CA ASN A 380 -7.36 2.98 2.87
C ASN A 380 -6.24 1.99 3.19
N ASP A 381 -5.00 2.42 3.01
CA ASP A 381 -3.88 1.50 3.02
C ASP A 381 -3.22 1.41 4.40
N THR A 382 -2.65 0.24 4.71
CA THR A 382 -1.72 0.05 5.82
C THR A 382 -0.35 -0.25 5.25
N LEU A 383 0.58 0.68 5.45
CA LEU A 383 1.94 0.63 4.93
C LEU A 383 2.91 0.44 6.10
N ASP A 384 3.65 -0.65 6.10
CA ASP A 384 4.64 -1.00 7.13
C ASP A 384 5.99 -1.22 6.45
N GLY A 385 6.92 -0.27 6.56
CA GLY A 385 8.27 -0.43 5.98
C GLY A 385 8.99 -1.57 6.67
N GLY A 386 9.16 -1.45 7.98
CA GLY A 386 9.68 -2.51 8.84
C GLY A 386 11.03 -2.13 9.39
N ALA A 387 12.05 -2.95 9.18
CA ALA A 387 13.40 -2.67 9.59
C ALA A 387 14.23 -2.17 8.40
N GLY A 388 14.58 -0.89 8.40
CA GLY A 388 15.34 -0.33 7.30
C GLY A 388 15.33 1.19 7.33
N ASP A 389 15.69 1.77 6.19
CA ASP A 389 15.47 3.19 5.88
C ASP A 389 14.45 3.25 4.73
N ASP A 390 13.18 3.30 5.11
CA ASP A 390 12.04 3.01 4.24
C ASP A 390 11.39 4.29 3.70
N THR A 391 10.79 4.17 2.52
CA THR A 391 10.14 5.27 1.83
C THR A 391 8.70 4.93 1.46
N THR A 392 7.75 5.81 1.78
CA THR A 392 6.43 5.79 1.17
C THR A 392 6.30 6.87 0.10
N ILE A 393 5.69 6.54 -1.04
CA ILE A 393 5.46 7.48 -2.15
C ILE A 393 3.96 7.76 -2.27
N LEU A 394 3.63 9.04 -2.21
CA LEU A 394 2.28 9.60 -2.17
C LEU A 394 2.01 10.32 -3.49
N ALA A 395 0.81 10.12 -4.06
CA ALA A 395 0.47 10.62 -5.39
C ALA A 395 0.30 12.14 -5.44
N ASN A 396 -0.12 12.75 -4.33
CA ASN A 396 -0.47 14.16 -4.26
C ASN A 396 0.60 15.01 -3.55
N ALA A 397 0.43 16.33 -3.60
CA ALA A 397 1.33 17.27 -2.92
C ALA A 397 1.10 17.22 -1.40
N LEU A 398 2.09 17.63 -0.60
CA LEU A 398 1.99 17.62 0.87
C LEU A 398 0.70 18.33 1.38
N ALA A 399 0.33 19.45 0.75
CA ALA A 399 -0.85 20.23 1.13
C ALA A 399 -2.21 19.55 0.83
N SER A 400 -2.20 18.37 0.21
CA SER A 400 -3.40 17.56 -0.03
C SER A 400 -3.71 16.58 1.10
N TYR A 401 -2.85 16.50 2.12
CA TYR A 401 -2.98 15.57 3.23
C TYR A 401 -3.11 16.34 4.55
N ASP A 402 -4.08 15.93 5.36
CA ASP A 402 -4.03 16.15 6.81
C ASP A 402 -3.25 14.98 7.43
N HIS A 403 -2.29 15.27 8.31
CA HIS A 403 -1.44 14.26 8.94
C HIS A 403 -1.60 14.22 10.46
N ARG A 404 -1.38 13.06 11.06
CA ARG A 404 -1.22 12.89 12.52
C ARG A 404 -0.11 11.90 12.82
N ILE A 405 0.78 12.25 13.74
CA ILE A 405 1.86 11.37 14.20
C ILE A 405 1.43 10.71 15.52
N GLY A 406 1.40 9.39 15.53
CA GLY A 406 1.15 8.56 16.70
C GLY A 406 2.40 8.39 17.58
N ILE A 407 2.19 7.98 18.82
CA ILE A 407 3.25 7.75 19.81
C ILE A 407 4.22 6.62 19.42
N ASP A 408 3.76 5.67 18.61
CA ASP A 408 4.56 4.58 18.06
C ASP A 408 5.32 4.97 16.79
N GLY A 409 5.27 6.25 16.40
CA GLY A 409 5.87 6.76 15.17
C GLY A 409 5.00 6.52 13.93
N SER A 410 3.81 5.93 14.06
CA SER A 410 2.90 5.80 12.93
C SER A 410 2.43 7.17 12.46
N VAL A 411 2.25 7.34 11.15
CA VAL A 411 1.70 8.53 10.52
C VAL A 411 0.37 8.15 9.89
N LEU A 412 -0.69 8.77 10.38
CA LEU A 412 -1.99 8.76 9.74
C LEU A 412 -2.03 9.88 8.70
N LEU A 413 -2.30 9.53 7.45
CA LEU A 413 -2.50 10.47 6.34
C LEU A 413 -3.96 10.41 5.89
N LEU A 414 -4.58 11.58 5.75
CA LEU A 414 -5.97 11.74 5.35
C LEU A 414 -6.04 12.66 4.12
N GLU A 415 -6.45 12.14 2.97
CA GLU A 415 -6.58 12.96 1.77
C GLU A 415 -7.77 13.92 1.82
N SER A 416 -7.50 15.21 1.62
CA SER A 416 -8.52 16.28 1.70
C SER A 416 -9.40 16.41 0.44
N ASN A 417 -9.20 15.58 -0.59
CA ASN A 417 -9.81 15.69 -1.93
C ASN A 417 -11.12 14.86 -2.11
N GLY A 418 -12.01 14.84 -1.12
CA GLY A 418 -13.41 14.40 -1.30
C GLY A 418 -13.66 12.89 -1.42
N ALA A 419 -12.63 12.04 -1.59
CA ALA A 419 -12.73 10.59 -1.41
C ALA A 419 -12.26 10.13 -0.02
N GLY A 420 -11.39 10.90 0.65
CA GLY A 420 -11.01 10.67 2.05
C GLY A 420 -10.23 9.37 2.29
N ALA A 421 -9.35 9.00 1.34
CA ALA A 421 -8.41 7.90 1.53
C ALA A 421 -7.64 8.11 2.84
N ARG A 422 -7.59 7.04 3.63
CA ARG A 422 -6.98 7.02 4.96
C ARG A 422 -5.85 5.99 4.97
N ASP A 423 -4.64 6.50 4.97
CA ASP A 423 -3.45 5.65 5.03
C ASP A 423 -2.85 5.66 6.43
N VAL A 424 -2.52 4.48 6.92
CA VAL A 424 -1.76 4.29 8.16
C VAL A 424 -0.38 3.82 7.78
N VAL A 425 0.60 4.69 7.93
CA VAL A 425 2.00 4.41 7.63
C VAL A 425 2.74 4.18 8.94
N ARG A 426 3.56 3.14 9.06
CA ARG A 426 4.36 2.84 10.24
C ARG A 426 5.72 2.30 9.83
N ASN A 427 6.72 2.51 10.68
CA ASN A 427 8.10 2.10 10.40
C ASN A 427 8.56 2.58 9.01
N VAL A 428 8.36 3.88 8.72
CA VAL A 428 8.77 4.53 7.47
C VAL A 428 9.39 5.87 7.81
N GLU A 429 10.61 6.09 7.33
CA GLU A 429 11.40 7.28 7.60
C GLU A 429 11.16 8.39 6.58
N HIS A 430 10.88 8.05 5.31
CA HIS A 430 10.78 9.03 4.22
C HIS A 430 9.38 9.04 3.60
N PHE A 431 8.82 10.23 3.47
CA PHE A 431 7.53 10.48 2.84
C PHE A 431 7.75 11.32 1.59
N GLN A 432 7.65 10.70 0.42
CA GLN A 432 7.79 11.38 -0.86
C GLN A 432 6.43 11.79 -1.40
N PHE A 433 6.21 13.08 -1.53
CA PHE A 433 5.03 13.69 -2.15
C PHE A 433 5.35 14.09 -3.60
N SER A 434 4.32 14.46 -4.37
CA SER A 434 4.55 14.92 -5.75
C SER A 434 5.26 16.28 -5.86
N ASP A 435 5.31 17.07 -4.78
CA ASP A 435 5.94 18.39 -4.73
C ASP A 435 7.18 18.49 -3.82
N GLY A 436 7.65 17.37 -3.25
CA GLY A 436 8.80 17.33 -2.35
C GLY A 436 8.78 16.12 -1.42
N SER A 437 9.57 16.16 -0.35
CA SER A 437 9.71 15.05 0.60
C SER A 437 9.79 15.54 2.03
N VAL A 438 9.26 14.76 2.96
CA VAL A 438 9.38 14.98 4.39
C VAL A 438 10.06 13.76 5.00
N GLN A 439 11.10 13.99 5.79
CA GLN A 439 11.72 12.95 6.60
C GLN A 439 11.08 12.97 7.99
N LEU A 440 10.61 11.81 8.44
CA LEU A 440 10.17 11.59 9.81
C LEU A 440 11.41 11.37 10.67
N ASP A 441 11.90 12.42 11.31
CA ASP A 441 13.00 12.32 12.27
C ASP A 441 12.42 12.17 13.70
N PRO A 442 12.62 11.03 14.39
CA PRO A 442 12.21 10.86 15.78
C PRO A 442 13.04 11.70 16.77
N GLY A 443 14.03 12.46 16.27
CA GLY A 443 15.00 13.22 17.06
C GLY A 443 14.43 14.26 18.01
N HIS A 444 13.15 14.67 17.87
CA HIS A 444 12.50 15.52 18.86
C HIS A 444 10.98 15.26 18.98
N PRO A 445 10.46 14.79 20.13
CA PRO A 445 9.06 14.35 20.27
C PRO A 445 8.01 15.47 20.25
N LEU A 446 8.44 16.73 20.29
CA LEU A 446 7.59 17.92 20.12
C LEU A 446 7.74 18.60 18.76
N PHE A 447 8.53 18.04 17.84
CA PHE A 447 8.70 18.60 16.51
C PHE A 447 7.83 17.84 15.51
N ASP A 448 6.99 18.56 14.77
CA ASP A 448 6.16 17.98 13.73
C ASP A 448 6.77 18.35 12.36
N PRO A 449 7.50 17.42 11.70
CA PRO A 449 8.17 17.72 10.43
C PRO A 449 7.20 18.02 9.29
N PHE A 450 5.99 17.44 9.30
CA PHE A 450 4.98 17.71 8.28
C PHE A 450 4.36 19.10 8.48
N TYR A 451 4.03 19.49 9.73
CA TYR A 451 3.57 20.85 10.03
C TYR A 451 4.63 21.89 9.63
N TYR A 452 5.89 21.62 9.97
CA TYR A 452 6.98 22.52 9.65
C TYR A 452 7.18 22.64 8.13
N ALA A 453 7.19 21.53 7.39
CA ALA A 453 7.27 21.52 5.94
C ALA A 453 6.07 22.24 5.27
N ALA A 454 4.86 22.04 5.79
CA ALA A 454 3.65 22.66 5.28
C ALA A 454 3.62 24.18 5.50
N THR A 455 4.09 24.65 6.66
CA THR A 455 4.07 26.08 7.03
C THR A 455 5.32 26.85 6.57
N GLN A 456 6.47 26.18 6.48
CA GLN A 456 7.76 26.75 6.09
C GLN A 456 8.10 26.36 4.65
N ARG A 457 7.27 26.82 3.70
CA ARG A 457 7.34 26.42 2.29
C ARG A 457 8.67 26.76 1.60
N ASP A 458 9.40 27.75 2.09
CA ASP A 458 10.75 28.08 1.62
C ASP A 458 11.77 26.99 1.97
N VAL A 459 11.67 26.40 3.17
CA VAL A 459 12.51 25.29 3.64
C VAL A 459 12.18 24.02 2.86
N TYR A 460 10.89 23.71 2.74
CA TYR A 460 10.41 22.54 1.99
C TYR A 460 10.79 22.61 0.50
N ALA A 461 10.59 23.75 -0.16
CA ALA A 461 10.96 23.93 -1.56
C ALA A 461 12.48 23.89 -1.79
N ALA A 462 13.29 24.16 -0.75
CA ALA A 462 14.74 24.02 -0.81
C ALA A 462 15.22 22.57 -0.58
N GLY A 463 14.34 21.64 -0.23
CA GLY A 463 14.69 20.25 0.08
C GLY A 463 15.56 20.10 1.33
N VAL A 464 15.44 21.04 2.27
CA VAL A 464 16.21 21.03 3.52
C VAL A 464 15.42 20.27 4.59
N ASP A 465 16.09 19.39 5.32
CA ASP A 465 15.51 18.67 6.45
C ASP A 465 14.86 19.63 7.47
N PRO A 466 13.56 19.49 7.78
CA PRO A 466 12.84 20.37 8.69
C PRO A 466 13.47 20.52 10.08
N LEU A 467 13.88 19.41 10.72
CA LEU A 467 14.40 19.43 12.09
C LEU A 467 15.79 20.06 12.14
N ALA A 468 16.66 19.72 11.19
CA ALA A 468 17.98 20.31 11.04
C ALA A 468 17.88 21.83 10.80
N HIS A 469 16.96 22.28 9.94
CA HIS A 469 16.71 23.72 9.74
C HIS A 469 16.25 24.39 11.04
N PHE A 470 15.28 23.80 11.74
CA PHE A 470 14.76 24.36 12.98
C PHE A 470 15.86 24.54 14.03
N ASN A 471 16.67 23.50 14.25
CA ASN A 471 17.78 23.51 15.21
C ASN A 471 18.91 24.47 14.81
N ALA A 472 19.17 24.62 13.51
CA ALA A 472 20.24 25.49 13.01
C ALA A 472 19.84 26.97 13.02
N SER A 473 18.62 27.32 12.63
CA SER A 473 18.20 28.73 12.52
C SER A 473 16.70 28.97 12.76
N GLY A 474 15.83 27.99 12.49
CA GLY A 474 14.38 28.19 12.54
C GLY A 474 13.86 28.69 13.89
N PHE A 475 14.39 28.21 15.01
CA PHE A 475 14.00 28.72 16.33
C PHE A 475 14.45 30.18 16.56
N ARG A 476 15.57 30.60 15.96
CA ARG A 476 16.07 32.00 16.03
C ARG A 476 15.25 32.93 15.13
N GLU A 477 14.70 32.38 14.06
CA GLU A 477 13.77 33.07 13.15
C GLU A 477 12.35 33.16 13.74
N GLY A 478 12.09 32.46 14.84
CA GLY A 478 10.78 32.41 15.50
C GLY A 478 9.74 31.62 14.71
N ARG A 479 10.17 30.58 14.00
CA ARG A 479 9.29 29.64 13.29
C ARG A 479 8.77 28.58 14.25
N ASN A 480 7.51 28.20 14.15
CA ASN A 480 6.89 27.28 15.11
C ASN A 480 7.13 25.81 14.71
N PRO A 481 7.50 24.93 15.65
CA PRO A 481 7.81 23.53 15.37
C PRO A 481 6.56 22.62 15.30
N ASN A 482 5.43 23.07 15.83
CA ASN A 482 4.13 22.40 15.79
C ASN A 482 3.01 23.44 16.03
N PRO A 483 1.72 23.09 15.88
CA PRO A 483 0.60 24.04 16.06
C PRO A 483 0.42 24.60 17.48
N TYR A 484 0.98 23.96 18.51
CA TYR A 484 0.73 24.23 19.93
C TYR A 484 1.97 24.76 20.67
N PHE A 485 3.08 24.96 19.97
CA PHE A 485 4.28 25.61 20.47
C PHE A 485 4.57 26.87 19.65
N ASP A 486 4.47 28.04 20.29
CA ASP A 486 4.79 29.32 19.67
C ASP A 486 6.14 29.82 20.19
N VAL A 487 7.14 29.83 19.32
CA VAL A 487 8.51 30.20 19.70
C VAL A 487 8.58 31.63 20.19
N LYS A 488 7.86 32.56 19.56
CA LYS A 488 7.91 33.98 19.93
C LYS A 488 7.15 34.22 21.23
N ALA A 489 6.00 33.61 21.42
CA ALA A 489 5.22 33.71 22.65
C ALA A 489 5.98 33.09 23.83
N TYR A 490 6.57 31.91 23.64
CA TYR A 490 7.35 31.23 24.67
C TYR A 490 8.53 32.08 25.13
N LEU A 491 9.33 32.62 24.19
CA LEU A 491 10.45 33.49 24.52
C LEU A 491 10.00 34.81 25.16
N SER A 492 8.82 35.32 24.80
CA SER A 492 8.25 36.54 25.37
C SER A 492 7.87 36.37 26.85
N ALA A 493 7.28 35.24 27.20
CA ALA A 493 6.92 34.90 28.58
C ALA A 493 8.11 34.40 29.42
N ASN A 494 9.22 34.01 28.78
CA ASN A 494 10.37 33.40 29.45
C ASN A 494 11.68 34.18 29.16
N PRO A 495 11.87 35.37 29.76
CA PRO A 495 13.03 36.22 29.50
C PRO A 495 14.37 35.58 29.84
N ASP A 496 14.39 34.65 30.79
CA ASP A 496 15.57 33.87 31.17
C ASP A 496 16.04 32.96 30.02
N VAL A 497 15.11 32.28 29.35
CA VAL A 497 15.36 31.44 28.17
C VAL A 497 15.81 32.30 26.98
N ALA A 498 15.10 33.41 26.74
CA ALA A 498 15.45 34.36 25.69
C ALA A 498 16.87 34.92 25.87
N LYS A 499 17.25 35.27 27.10
CA LYS A 499 18.60 35.75 27.43
C LYS A 499 19.67 34.67 27.30
N ALA A 500 19.33 33.41 27.61
CA ALA A 500 20.24 32.28 27.45
C ALA A 500 20.50 31.94 25.97
N GLY A 501 19.58 32.30 25.06
CA GLY A 501 19.71 32.05 23.62
C GLY A 501 19.70 30.57 23.24
N VAL A 502 19.16 29.73 24.12
CA VAL A 502 18.99 28.29 23.91
C VAL A 502 17.75 28.01 23.06
N ASN A 503 17.68 26.83 22.45
CA ASN A 503 16.51 26.40 21.70
C ASN A 503 15.30 26.28 22.67
N PRO A 504 14.23 27.07 22.47
CA PRO A 504 13.09 27.08 23.37
C PRO A 504 12.31 25.77 23.38
N LEU A 505 12.30 25.03 22.26
CA LEU A 505 11.64 23.74 22.18
C LEU A 505 12.37 22.70 23.06
N ASP A 506 13.70 22.65 22.97
CA ASP A 506 14.55 21.80 23.81
C ASP A 506 14.41 22.17 25.30
N HIS A 507 14.42 23.47 25.61
CA HIS A 507 14.23 23.94 26.98
C HIS A 507 12.89 23.49 27.55
N TYR A 508 11.79 23.67 26.79
CA TYR A 508 10.47 23.24 27.24
C TYR A 508 10.39 21.72 27.44
N ALA A 509 10.94 20.95 26.50
CA ALA A 509 10.96 19.49 26.58
C ALA A 509 11.71 18.99 27.82
N GLN A 510 12.86 19.61 28.14
CA GLN A 510 13.77 19.15 29.20
C GLN A 510 13.40 19.64 30.60
N SER A 511 12.90 20.87 30.73
CA SER A 511 12.60 21.47 32.04
C SER A 511 11.32 22.30 32.05
N GLY A 512 11.03 23.06 30.99
CA GLY A 512 9.93 24.02 31.00
C GLY A 512 8.56 23.40 31.29
N ALA A 513 8.27 22.23 30.76
CA ALA A 513 7.03 21.51 31.06
C ALA A 513 6.93 21.10 32.54
N ALA A 514 8.02 20.62 33.13
CA ALA A 514 8.06 20.22 34.55
C ALA A 514 8.01 21.43 35.50
N GLU A 515 8.52 22.58 35.04
CA GLU A 515 8.37 23.88 35.69
C GLU A 515 6.96 24.47 35.53
N GLY A 516 6.11 23.86 34.71
CA GLY A 516 4.75 24.32 34.44
C GLY A 516 4.65 25.42 33.40
N ARG A 517 5.73 25.83 32.71
CA ARG A 517 5.67 26.90 31.71
C ARG A 517 4.69 26.53 30.58
N ASP A 518 4.08 27.52 29.96
CA ASP A 518 3.12 27.30 28.86
C ASP A 518 3.80 27.46 27.49
N PRO A 519 3.65 26.51 26.55
CA PRO A 519 4.34 26.55 25.25
C PRO A 519 3.68 27.49 24.22
N SER A 520 2.40 27.83 24.38
CA SER A 520 1.69 28.79 23.53
C SER A 520 0.43 29.30 24.22
N LEU A 521 -0.24 30.31 23.66
CA LEU A 521 -1.55 30.78 24.14
C LEU A 521 -2.67 29.72 24.09
N ASN A 522 -2.48 28.67 23.29
CA ASN A 522 -3.46 27.62 23.03
C ASN A 522 -3.18 26.34 23.83
N PHE A 523 -2.20 26.34 24.72
CA PHE A 523 -1.86 25.18 25.51
C PHE A 523 -1.40 25.59 26.91
N ASP A 524 -2.28 25.40 27.89
CA ASP A 524 -1.98 25.56 29.31
C ASP A 524 -1.51 24.23 29.91
N THR A 525 -0.25 24.20 30.32
CA THR A 525 0.42 22.99 30.84
C THR A 525 -0.27 22.47 32.09
N ARG A 526 -0.74 23.37 32.96
CA ARG A 526 -1.33 23.01 34.26
C ARG A 526 -2.75 22.51 34.08
N LEU A 527 -3.56 23.18 33.26
CA LEU A 527 -4.92 22.74 32.97
C LEU A 527 -4.94 21.40 32.25
N TYR A 528 -4.04 21.20 31.29
CA TYR A 528 -3.95 19.92 30.61
C TYR A 528 -3.72 18.79 31.63
N LEU A 529 -2.75 18.93 32.53
CA LEU A 529 -2.49 17.91 33.57
C LEU A 529 -3.64 17.76 34.57
N HIS A 530 -4.33 18.84 34.91
CA HIS A 530 -5.48 18.82 35.83
C HIS A 530 -6.65 18.01 35.27
N PHE A 531 -7.02 18.25 34.02
CA PHE A 531 -8.10 17.51 33.36
C PHE A 531 -7.68 16.12 32.88
N ASN A 532 -6.38 15.81 32.95
CA ASN A 532 -5.78 14.53 32.53
C ASN A 532 -4.92 13.93 33.66
N PRO A 533 -5.53 13.51 34.78
CA PRO A 533 -4.80 13.06 35.97
C PRO A 533 -3.96 11.80 35.75
N ASP A 534 -4.29 10.99 34.75
CA ASP A 534 -3.51 9.83 34.32
C ASP A 534 -2.17 10.25 33.69
N VAL A 535 -2.17 11.30 32.87
CA VAL A 535 -0.94 11.89 32.29
C VAL A 535 -0.07 12.49 33.38
N ALA A 536 -0.69 13.21 34.33
CA ALA A 536 -0.01 13.77 35.48
C ALA A 536 0.66 12.69 36.35
N ALA A 537 -0.05 11.58 36.60
CA ALA A 537 0.48 10.46 37.38
C ALA A 537 1.64 9.73 36.65
N ALA A 538 1.62 9.70 35.32
CA ALA A 538 2.67 9.10 34.51
C ALA A 538 3.93 9.99 34.38
N HIS A 539 3.88 11.25 34.81
CA HIS A 539 4.95 12.24 34.66
C HIS A 539 5.42 12.42 33.19
N VAL A 540 4.51 12.25 32.24
CA VAL A 540 4.76 12.46 30.81
C VAL A 540 4.67 13.96 30.50
N ASN A 541 5.51 14.46 29.59
CA ASN A 541 5.41 15.83 29.12
C ASN A 541 3.99 16.06 28.51
N PRO A 542 3.21 17.03 29.00
CA PRO A 542 1.81 17.18 28.62
C PRO A 542 1.61 17.55 27.14
N LEU A 543 2.49 18.39 26.59
CA LEU A 543 2.43 18.72 25.16
C LEU A 543 2.80 17.51 24.30
N GLN A 544 3.82 16.74 24.70
CA GLN A 544 4.19 15.50 24.02
C GLN A 544 3.00 14.54 24.01
N HIS A 545 2.40 14.27 25.18
CA HIS A 545 1.23 13.41 25.28
C HIS A 545 0.10 13.90 24.38
N PHE A 546 -0.21 15.19 24.40
CA PHE A 546 -1.29 15.74 23.59
C PHE A 546 -1.05 15.56 22.08
N LEU A 547 0.16 15.86 21.61
CA LEU A 547 0.53 15.72 20.20
C LEU A 547 0.51 14.26 19.74
N THR A 548 1.00 13.32 20.57
CA THR A 548 1.21 11.92 20.15
C THR A 548 0.04 10.98 20.48
N ALA A 549 -0.84 11.35 21.41
CA ALA A 549 -1.95 10.50 21.87
C ALA A 549 -3.23 11.29 22.17
N GLY A 550 -3.11 12.42 22.86
CA GLY A 550 -4.26 13.15 23.40
C GLY A 550 -5.29 13.56 22.34
N GLN A 551 -4.86 14.02 21.16
CA GLN A 551 -5.77 14.34 20.06
C GLN A 551 -6.56 13.12 19.56
N ALA A 552 -5.91 11.96 19.46
CA ALA A 552 -6.57 10.72 19.04
C ALA A 552 -7.55 10.19 20.09
N GLU A 553 -7.25 10.43 21.37
CA GLU A 553 -8.12 10.11 22.51
C GLU A 553 -9.28 11.11 22.69
N GLY A 554 -9.34 12.18 21.88
CA GLY A 554 -10.36 13.22 21.97
C GLY A 554 -10.17 14.14 23.18
N ARG A 555 -8.94 14.27 23.69
CA ARG A 555 -8.61 15.19 24.77
C ARG A 555 -8.59 16.62 24.25
N GLU A 556 -8.97 17.56 25.11
CA GLU A 556 -8.96 18.99 24.80
C GLU A 556 -7.60 19.63 25.14
N SER A 557 -7.20 20.63 24.36
CA SER A 557 -6.19 21.62 24.76
C SER A 557 -6.87 22.87 25.32
N TYR A 558 -6.22 23.53 26.27
CA TYR A 558 -6.78 24.69 26.97
C TYR A 558 -5.95 25.94 26.70
N LYS A 559 -6.60 27.08 26.57
CA LYS A 559 -5.93 28.38 26.49
C LYS A 559 -5.33 28.77 27.83
N VAL A 560 -4.23 29.50 27.78
CA VAL A 560 -3.45 29.90 28.96
C VAL A 560 -4.27 30.72 29.94
N ILE A 561 -4.27 30.24 31.18
CA ILE A 561 -4.70 30.97 32.38
C ILE A 561 -3.47 31.04 33.31
N GLY A 562 -2.69 32.10 33.16
CA GLY A 562 -1.33 32.18 33.67
C GLY A 562 -1.17 31.84 35.16
N GLN A 563 0.04 31.44 35.50
CA GLN A 563 0.38 30.92 36.83
C GLN A 563 0.60 32.00 37.89
N HIS A 564 0.83 33.24 37.43
CA HIS A 564 1.13 34.39 38.26
C HIS A 564 0.13 35.48 37.91
N ILE A 565 -1.05 35.36 38.49
CA ILE A 565 -2.09 36.37 38.43
C ILE A 565 -1.87 37.30 39.61
N ASP A 566 -1.59 38.57 39.30
CA ASP A 566 -1.40 39.60 40.30
C ASP A 566 -2.69 39.85 41.09
N ALA A 567 -2.58 40.54 42.22
CA ALA A 567 -3.73 40.82 43.08
C ALA A 567 -4.84 41.64 42.39
N ASP A 568 -4.57 42.22 41.21
CA ASP A 568 -5.48 43.00 40.39
C ASP A 568 -5.89 42.30 39.08
N ASP A 569 -5.78 40.96 39.03
CA ASP A 569 -6.22 40.10 37.92
C ASP A 569 -5.39 40.22 36.65
N PHE A 570 -4.24 40.89 36.72
CA PHE A 570 -3.32 40.97 35.60
C PHE A 570 -2.52 39.66 35.48
N ASP A 571 -2.48 39.11 34.27
CA ASP A 571 -1.72 37.91 33.95
C ASP A 571 -0.54 38.29 33.05
N ALA A 572 0.64 38.46 33.67
CA ALA A 572 1.84 38.86 32.96
C ALA A 572 2.27 37.83 31.90
N THR A 573 2.07 36.54 32.17
CA THR A 573 2.41 35.45 31.22
C THR A 573 1.56 35.55 29.97
N TYR A 574 0.23 35.54 30.14
CA TYR A 574 -0.71 35.72 29.02
C TYR A 574 -0.43 37.02 28.27
N TYR A 575 -0.22 38.12 29.01
CA TYR A 575 -0.01 39.42 28.40
C TYR A 575 1.24 39.47 27.54
N LEU A 576 2.38 38.92 28.01
CA LEU A 576 3.61 38.87 27.23
C LEU A 576 3.48 37.95 26.01
N MET A 577 2.81 36.81 26.14
CA MET A 577 2.56 35.90 25.01
C MET A 577 1.68 36.54 23.94
N ALA A 578 0.60 37.22 24.35
CA ALA A 578 -0.34 37.89 23.45
C ALA A 578 0.22 39.18 22.84
N ASN A 579 1.31 39.72 23.41
CA ASN A 579 1.89 41.00 23.03
C ASN A 579 3.42 40.92 22.88
N PRO A 580 3.94 40.23 21.84
CA PRO A 580 5.38 40.05 21.65
C PRO A 580 6.17 41.35 21.49
N ASP A 581 5.51 42.44 21.06
CA ASP A 581 6.10 43.76 20.96
C ASP A 581 6.46 44.36 22.33
N VAL A 582 5.68 44.06 23.37
CA VAL A 582 5.94 44.50 24.74
C VAL A 582 7.17 43.78 25.31
N ALA A 583 7.25 42.46 25.07
CA ALA A 583 8.39 41.65 25.47
C ALA A 583 9.68 42.09 24.77
N ALA A 584 9.60 42.36 23.46
CA ALA A 584 10.73 42.85 22.67
C ALA A 584 11.25 44.23 23.13
N ALA A 585 10.36 45.07 23.68
CA ALA A 585 10.74 46.35 24.27
C ALA A 585 11.37 46.23 25.67
N HIS A 586 11.41 45.02 26.25
CA HIS A 586 11.79 44.76 27.64
C HIS A 586 11.00 45.64 28.64
N ALA A 587 9.76 45.96 28.29
CA ALA A 587 8.87 46.72 29.15
C ALA A 587 8.28 45.80 30.23
N ASP A 588 8.06 46.35 31.41
CA ASP A 588 7.25 45.69 32.44
C ASP A 588 5.81 45.54 31.94
N ALA A 589 5.30 44.30 31.90
CA ALA A 589 4.03 43.98 31.28
C ALA A 589 2.84 44.70 31.94
N HIS A 590 2.83 44.71 33.27
CA HIS A 590 1.80 45.34 34.08
C HIS A 590 1.81 46.86 33.89
N GLN A 591 2.99 47.47 34.02
CA GLN A 591 3.18 48.90 33.80
C GLN A 591 2.77 49.30 32.37
N HIS A 592 3.12 48.49 31.37
CA HIS A 592 2.73 48.74 29.99
C HIS A 592 1.20 48.70 29.84
N TYR A 593 0.53 47.70 30.41
CA TYR A 593 -0.92 47.61 30.35
C TYR A 593 -1.61 48.83 30.96
N SER A 594 -1.26 49.17 32.20
CA SER A 594 -1.87 50.29 32.92
C SER A 594 -1.62 51.65 32.25
N ALA A 595 -0.45 51.83 31.63
CA ALA A 595 -0.10 53.07 30.94
C ALA A 595 -0.72 53.17 29.54
N TYR A 596 -0.69 52.08 28.77
CA TYR A 596 -0.97 52.07 27.33
C TYR A 596 -1.91 50.94 26.91
N GLY A 597 -1.68 49.72 27.38
CA GLY A 597 -2.31 48.52 26.84
C GLY A 597 -3.84 48.52 26.88
N TRP A 598 -4.47 48.99 27.96
CA TRP A 598 -5.93 49.06 28.01
C TRP A 598 -6.51 50.10 27.04
N ARG A 599 -5.76 51.17 26.72
CA ARG A 599 -6.16 52.19 25.73
C ARG A 599 -6.07 51.65 24.31
N GLU A 600 -5.15 50.71 24.09
CA GLU A 600 -4.97 49.99 22.82
C GLU A 600 -5.99 48.83 22.69
N GLY A 601 -6.73 48.54 23.76
CA GLY A 601 -7.71 47.47 23.81
C GLY A 601 -7.08 46.08 23.88
N ARG A 602 -5.86 45.97 24.42
CA ARG A 602 -5.21 44.68 24.72
C ARG A 602 -5.87 44.06 25.95
N ASN A 603 -5.95 42.74 26.00
CA ASN A 603 -6.57 42.02 27.12
C ASN A 603 -5.51 41.71 28.19
N PRO A 604 -5.80 41.92 29.48
CA PRO A 604 -4.86 41.64 30.58
C PRO A 604 -4.80 40.17 30.99
N ASN A 605 -5.84 39.40 30.66
CA ASN A 605 -5.93 37.95 30.83
C ASN A 605 -6.93 37.39 29.80
N ILE A 606 -7.08 36.06 29.72
CA ILE A 606 -7.94 35.40 28.73
C ILE A 606 -9.44 35.64 28.91
N LEU A 607 -9.90 35.95 30.13
CA LEU A 607 -11.32 36.13 30.47
C LEU A 607 -11.73 37.59 30.68
N PHE A 608 -10.82 38.54 30.50
CA PHE A 608 -11.09 39.97 30.52
C PHE A 608 -10.93 40.56 29.11
N ASP A 609 -12.05 40.94 28.50
CA ASP A 609 -12.04 41.61 27.21
C ASP A 609 -12.14 43.12 27.43
N THR A 610 -11.01 43.80 27.28
CA THR A 610 -10.89 45.25 27.50
C THR A 610 -11.86 46.05 26.62
N ARG A 611 -12.05 45.62 25.36
CA ARG A 611 -12.94 46.31 24.42
C ARG A 611 -14.40 46.06 24.74
N PHE A 612 -14.76 44.83 25.09
CA PHE A 612 -16.08 44.48 25.59
C PHE A 612 -16.42 45.30 26.83
N TYR A 613 -15.52 45.31 27.82
CA TYR A 613 -15.77 45.98 29.08
C TYR A 613 -16.00 47.48 28.89
N LEU A 614 -15.14 48.18 28.14
CA LEU A 614 -15.29 49.60 27.88
C LEU A 614 -16.55 49.92 27.04
N LYS A 615 -16.94 49.02 26.12
CA LYS A 615 -18.16 49.19 25.33
C LYS A 615 -19.42 49.06 26.19
N GLN A 616 -19.44 48.10 27.11
CA GLN A 616 -20.58 47.85 27.98
C GLN A 616 -20.68 48.85 29.14
N ASN A 617 -19.56 49.48 29.47
CA ASN A 617 -19.41 50.40 30.60
C ASN A 617 -18.96 51.78 30.10
N SER A 618 -19.87 52.48 29.43
CA SER A 618 -19.57 53.78 28.78
C SER A 618 -19.14 54.87 29.77
N ASP A 619 -19.54 54.76 31.03
CA ASP A 619 -19.11 55.62 32.13
C ASP A 619 -17.61 55.45 32.44
N VAL A 620 -17.12 54.21 32.49
CA VAL A 620 -15.69 53.88 32.69
C VAL A 620 -14.87 54.38 31.50
N ALA A 621 -15.36 54.16 30.28
CA ALA A 621 -14.74 54.64 29.05
C ALA A 621 -14.66 56.17 29.00
N ALA A 622 -15.74 56.87 29.35
CA ALA A 622 -15.78 58.34 29.39
C ALA A 622 -14.84 58.91 30.47
N ALA A 623 -14.74 58.23 31.61
CA ALA A 623 -13.84 58.60 32.70
C ALA A 623 -12.35 58.29 32.40
N LYS A 624 -12.06 57.50 31.35
CA LYS A 624 -10.71 57.06 30.97
C LYS A 624 -9.98 56.35 32.13
N ILE A 625 -10.71 55.54 32.87
CA ILE A 625 -10.20 54.72 33.96
C ILE A 625 -9.76 53.37 33.38
N ASP A 626 -8.68 52.82 33.92
CA ASP A 626 -8.23 51.46 33.62
C ASP A 626 -9.39 50.46 33.89
N PRO A 627 -9.86 49.73 32.87
CA PRO A 627 -11.03 48.87 33.00
C PRO A 627 -10.78 47.67 33.90
N LEU A 628 -9.56 47.11 33.95
CA LEU A 628 -9.22 46.00 34.83
C LEU A 628 -9.25 46.47 36.29
N ALA A 629 -8.56 47.56 36.59
CA ALA A 629 -8.54 48.15 37.92
C ALA A 629 -9.95 48.59 38.38
N HIS A 630 -10.76 49.13 37.46
CA HIS A 630 -12.15 49.45 37.75
C HIS A 630 -12.96 48.20 38.10
N TYR A 631 -12.82 47.13 37.32
CA TYR A 631 -13.54 45.90 37.55
C TYR A 631 -13.19 45.30 38.91
N ALA A 632 -11.90 45.12 39.20
CA ALA A 632 -11.41 44.56 40.47
C ALA A 632 -11.86 45.38 41.69
N ALA A 633 -11.89 46.71 41.58
CA ALA A 633 -12.26 47.57 42.71
C ALA A 633 -13.78 47.76 42.89
N ASN A 634 -14.55 47.87 41.81
CA ASN A 634 -15.97 48.25 41.87
C ASN A 634 -16.87 47.42 40.93
N GLY A 635 -16.38 47.09 39.73
CA GLY A 635 -17.22 46.54 38.68
C GLY A 635 -17.88 45.21 39.04
N TRP A 636 -17.18 44.33 39.76
CA TRP A 636 -17.76 43.05 40.17
C TRP A 636 -18.86 43.21 41.22
N HIS A 637 -18.72 44.17 42.15
CA HIS A 637 -19.76 44.53 43.12
C HIS A 637 -21.01 45.11 42.44
N GLU A 638 -20.81 45.80 41.33
CA GLU A 638 -21.89 46.36 40.50
C GLU A 638 -22.50 45.32 39.55
N GLY A 639 -22.03 44.06 39.56
CA GLY A 639 -22.50 42.99 38.70
C GLY A 639 -22.13 43.17 37.22
N ARG A 640 -21.12 43.99 36.91
CA ARG A 640 -20.59 44.16 35.54
C ARG A 640 -19.85 42.88 35.13
N ASN A 641 -19.84 42.54 33.85
CA ASN A 641 -19.15 41.35 33.34
C ASN A 641 -17.80 41.75 32.71
N PRO A 642 -16.70 41.03 32.99
CA PRO A 642 -15.37 41.32 32.44
C PRO A 642 -15.25 40.90 30.96
N SER A 643 -16.06 39.95 30.52
CA SER A 643 -16.16 39.51 29.12
C SER A 643 -17.54 38.91 28.83
N ALA A 644 -17.78 38.52 27.58
CA ALA A 644 -18.97 37.76 27.23
C ALA A 644 -18.97 36.34 27.82
N ALA A 645 -17.79 35.74 28.05
CA ALA A 645 -17.64 34.37 28.56
C ALA A 645 -17.83 34.26 30.07
N PHE A 646 -17.71 35.38 30.80
CA PHE A 646 -17.77 35.40 32.26
C PHE A 646 -18.93 36.26 32.76
N ASN A 647 -19.88 35.63 33.47
CA ASN A 647 -21.01 36.31 34.10
C ASN A 647 -20.79 36.41 35.61
N THR A 648 -20.44 37.60 36.09
CA THR A 648 -20.08 37.89 37.48
C THR A 648 -21.19 37.49 38.45
N THR A 649 -22.41 37.94 38.20
CA THR A 649 -23.56 37.70 39.09
C THR A 649 -23.93 36.23 39.14
N LYS A 650 -23.88 35.54 37.99
CA LYS A 650 -24.13 34.10 37.93
C LYS A 650 -23.05 33.31 38.65
N TYR A 651 -21.77 33.66 38.45
CA TYR A 651 -20.67 32.97 39.11
C TYR A 651 -20.78 33.06 40.63
N LEU A 652 -21.08 34.24 41.18
CA LEU A 652 -21.30 34.41 42.62
C LEU A 652 -22.54 33.68 43.14
N ALA A 653 -23.61 33.63 42.35
CA ALA A 653 -24.83 32.89 42.71
C ALA A 653 -24.60 31.37 42.75
N ASP A 654 -23.81 30.85 41.82
CA ASP A 654 -23.47 29.42 41.74
C ASP A 654 -22.40 29.04 42.80
N ASN A 655 -21.63 30.00 43.30
CA ASN A 655 -20.50 29.79 44.22
C ASN A 655 -20.66 30.62 45.50
N ALA A 656 -21.57 30.18 46.36
CA ALA A 656 -21.96 30.90 47.57
C ALA A 656 -20.80 31.12 48.56
N ASP A 657 -19.82 30.22 48.58
CA ASP A 657 -18.60 30.33 49.40
C ASP A 657 -17.72 31.50 48.95
N VAL A 658 -17.56 31.70 47.64
CA VAL A 658 -16.83 32.85 47.06
C VAL A 658 -17.56 34.16 47.39
N ALA A 659 -18.89 34.17 47.24
CA ALA A 659 -19.71 35.33 47.56
C ALA A 659 -19.66 35.70 49.05
N GLN A 660 -19.68 34.71 49.95
CA GLN A 660 -19.58 34.92 51.40
C GLN A 660 -18.20 35.38 51.83
N ALA A 661 -17.15 34.86 51.18
CA ALA A 661 -15.77 35.29 51.42
C ALA A 661 -15.50 36.70 50.90
N GLY A 662 -16.36 37.25 50.04
CA GLY A 662 -16.19 38.56 49.43
C GLY A 662 -14.99 38.63 48.49
N VAL A 663 -14.63 37.49 47.88
CA VAL A 663 -13.51 37.38 46.94
C VAL A 663 -14.01 37.78 45.54
N GLU A 664 -13.17 38.50 44.81
CA GLU A 664 -13.47 38.90 43.44
C GLU A 664 -13.65 37.63 42.56
N PRO A 665 -14.77 37.51 41.82
CA PRO A 665 -15.13 36.27 41.15
C PRO A 665 -14.21 35.88 39.96
N LEU A 666 -13.69 36.83 39.19
CA LEU A 666 -12.78 36.54 38.07
C LEU A 666 -11.42 36.02 38.58
N GLN A 667 -10.81 36.72 39.54
CA GLN A 667 -9.65 36.37 40.31
C GLN A 667 -9.79 34.98 40.87
N HIS A 668 -10.89 34.74 41.61
CA HIS A 668 -11.15 33.43 42.19
C HIS A 668 -11.16 32.36 41.10
N PHE A 669 -11.88 32.58 40.00
CA PHE A 669 -11.97 31.60 38.94
C PHE A 669 -10.62 31.28 38.29
N LEU A 670 -9.86 32.31 37.93
CA LEU A 670 -8.57 32.15 37.26
C LEU A 670 -7.51 31.51 38.18
N THR A 671 -7.52 31.83 39.48
CA THR A 671 -6.52 31.32 40.44
C THR A 671 -6.89 29.96 41.04
N HIS A 672 -8.18 29.70 41.30
CA HIS A 672 -8.67 28.52 42.01
C HIS A 672 -9.80 27.82 41.25
N GLY A 673 -10.81 28.57 40.82
CA GLY A 673 -12.11 28.01 40.44
C GLY A 673 -12.05 27.04 39.26
N VAL A 674 -11.22 27.30 38.27
CA VAL A 674 -11.01 26.36 37.15
C VAL A 674 -10.43 25.02 37.60
N LEU A 675 -9.48 25.01 38.53
CA LEU A 675 -8.92 23.78 39.12
C LEU A 675 -9.89 23.11 40.12
N GLU A 676 -10.84 23.86 40.66
CA GLU A 676 -11.95 23.32 41.45
C GLU A 676 -13.09 22.77 40.56
N ASN A 677 -12.93 22.77 39.23
CA ASN A 677 -13.93 22.38 38.23
C ASN A 677 -15.21 23.23 38.29
N ARG A 678 -15.08 24.52 38.64
CA ARG A 678 -16.21 25.47 38.65
C ARG A 678 -16.56 25.85 37.21
N SER A 679 -17.84 26.12 36.94
CA SER A 679 -18.30 26.52 35.61
C SER A 679 -18.38 28.04 35.44
N ILE A 680 -18.14 28.52 34.22
CA ILE A 680 -18.44 29.90 33.78
C ILE A 680 -19.57 29.90 32.75
N ALA A 681 -19.96 31.09 32.26
CA ALA A 681 -21.08 31.21 31.33
C ALA A 681 -20.81 30.52 29.98
N ASP A 682 -19.56 30.57 29.51
CA ASP A 682 -19.10 29.85 28.33
C ASP A 682 -17.71 29.27 28.56
N PHE A 683 -17.63 28.00 28.95
CA PHE A 683 -16.36 27.31 29.17
C PHE A 683 -15.62 27.03 27.86
N SER A 684 -16.32 26.98 26.72
CA SER A 684 -15.67 26.76 25.41
C SER A 684 -14.70 27.89 25.05
N ALA A 685 -14.84 29.06 25.67
CA ALA A 685 -13.87 30.15 25.55
C ALA A 685 -12.44 29.75 25.98
N LEU A 686 -12.31 28.79 26.91
CA LEU A 686 -11.03 28.27 27.40
C LEU A 686 -10.51 27.06 26.61
N ILE A 687 -11.32 26.47 25.73
CA ILE A 687 -10.90 25.37 24.85
C ILE A 687 -10.24 25.98 23.61
N ALA A 688 -9.13 25.39 23.16
CA ALA A 688 -8.28 25.90 22.08
C ALA A 688 -8.55 25.23 20.73
#